data_AF-A0A2J2HF04-F1
#
_entry.id   AF-A0A2J2HF04-F1
#
_cell.length_a   1.000
_cell.length_b   1.000
_cell.length_c   1.000
_cell.angle_alpha   90.00
_cell.angle_beta   90.00
_cell.angle_gamma   90.00
#
_symmetry.space_group_name_H-M   'P 1'
#
loop_
_entity.id
_entity.type
_entity.pdbx_description
1 polymer ?
#
loop_
_entity_poly.entity_id
_entity_poly.type
_entity_poly.pdbx_seq_one_letter_code
_entity_poly.pdbx_strand_id
1 'polypeptide(L)'
;MPIVFKVLGFKPRQWTMEDTFAIQQLLTWSLSGTADPLPFTIALLKMPPEVVYAFYPAYPPPPQYPVYPYEWNPSIYNTTGNMKYLNLYSLNPLPPGISKQEFISAIDEAIRFYLEGDTSFRNSIVSKIIPGINPFEHYVIGLSDEGSNNWVALSPNGEAFLANDPHLTTTVPSIWIGFQLVGPGMNVVGVDFPGVPGVILGHNPYIAWGATDAEPQVVYYYVEVTSPEHPGEYYYDGSWIPFKVIHEEIYVKGVGYVPFNVVLARNGVVIANYSDVVIVMNWTGLYPTDEGATFLYFDIAQNLSGFLKGLSYFEVGIQNFAYADRYGNIGIFAWGLYPIVNGGNPRAVLLGNGSYDWVGFIPRQYQPYVLNPPSHFALSANEIIVSPNYPYYVGWVFESGFRADEIYTLLSEYEAQGNITYQSIESIQLNVHDYTTNLFLKPLLNALSTHLNQLTQTEVEAYELLENWDGDFAVDSPAATIYYFWLLNYLNDTFLPWFEYYNITPADGLGQFSLFLGSDTVFHGPLILDLANWTNNYPNIQWFNNPLTGQRRNATMVMLLAFNQTITELTHELGPNPSTWYWGRVHKRILTSFFGINPLSVGPFPAPGDGNTINAAYGLLSNEGPSWRMVVDMAEPLSAVGVYPGGVSEYSLSPLYNDTTAYWLNGQYYTLIPPGLPQYFYYLYTPNATLPGDSS
;
A
#
# COMPACT_ATOMS: atom_id res chain seq x y z
N MET A 1 -31.52 -7.72 -14.90
CA MET A 1 -30.22 -8.39 -14.72
C MET A 1 -29.21 -7.76 -15.67
N PRO A 2 -28.20 -7.06 -15.12
CA PRO A 2 -27.09 -6.47 -15.88
C PRO A 2 -26.44 -7.46 -16.87
N ILE A 3 -25.83 -6.91 -17.92
CA ILE A 3 -25.19 -7.73 -18.98
C ILE A 3 -24.06 -8.60 -18.42
N VAL A 4 -23.33 -8.11 -17.42
CA VAL A 4 -22.24 -8.85 -16.78
C VAL A 4 -22.70 -10.19 -16.20
N PHE A 5 -23.80 -10.22 -15.45
CA PHE A 5 -24.36 -11.47 -14.91
C PHE A 5 -24.85 -12.42 -16.01
N LYS A 6 -25.30 -11.88 -17.16
CA LYS A 6 -25.67 -12.71 -18.33
C LYS A 6 -24.44 -13.32 -18.99
N VAL A 7 -23.38 -12.52 -19.19
CA VAL A 7 -22.10 -12.95 -19.79
C VAL A 7 -21.42 -13.98 -18.91
N LEU A 8 -21.31 -13.71 -17.60
CA LEU A 8 -20.71 -14.62 -16.64
C LEU A 8 -21.64 -15.81 -16.32
N GLY A 9 -22.92 -15.75 -16.70
CA GLY A 9 -23.94 -16.76 -16.47
C GLY A 9 -24.29 -16.98 -14.99
N PHE A 10 -24.09 -15.98 -14.13
CA PHE A 10 -24.47 -16.03 -12.71
C PHE A 10 -25.83 -15.38 -12.49
N LYS A 11 -26.52 -15.81 -11.44
CA LYS A 11 -27.73 -15.12 -10.95
C LYS A 11 -27.42 -14.62 -9.53
N PRO A 12 -27.61 -13.33 -9.23
CA PRO A 12 -27.49 -12.83 -7.88
C PRO A 12 -28.42 -13.58 -6.93
N ARG A 13 -27.95 -13.80 -5.70
CA ARG A 13 -28.75 -14.32 -4.57
C ARG A 13 -29.04 -13.20 -3.58
N GLN A 14 -29.91 -13.47 -2.61
CA GLN A 14 -30.09 -12.58 -1.45
C GLN A 14 -28.74 -12.44 -0.73
N TRP A 15 -28.39 -11.19 -0.39
CA TRP A 15 -27.21 -10.89 0.42
C TRP A 15 -27.44 -11.34 1.86
N THR A 16 -26.40 -11.88 2.47
CA THR A 16 -26.43 -12.44 3.84
C THR A 16 -25.37 -11.77 4.70
N MET A 17 -25.43 -11.94 6.03
CA MET A 17 -24.39 -11.40 6.91
C MET A 17 -23.04 -12.08 6.64
N GLU A 18 -23.07 -13.36 6.29
CA GLU A 18 -21.90 -14.14 5.89
C GLU A 18 -21.21 -13.54 4.66
N ASP A 19 -21.97 -12.95 3.73
CA ASP A 19 -21.38 -12.23 2.58
C ASP A 19 -20.63 -10.98 3.05
N THR A 20 -21.21 -10.20 3.98
CA THR A 20 -20.54 -9.03 4.57
C THR A 20 -19.25 -9.42 5.29
N PHE A 21 -19.26 -10.46 6.12
CA PHE A 21 -18.06 -10.93 6.81
C PHE A 21 -17.02 -11.50 5.84
N ALA A 22 -17.43 -12.16 4.75
CA ALA A 22 -16.52 -12.63 3.73
C ALA A 22 -15.84 -11.47 2.98
N ILE A 23 -16.58 -10.40 2.67
CA ILE A 23 -16.02 -9.18 2.07
C ILE A 23 -15.07 -8.49 3.04
N GLN A 24 -15.43 -8.36 4.33
CA GLN A 24 -14.55 -7.80 5.35
C GLN A 24 -13.24 -8.62 5.46
N GLN A 25 -13.33 -9.95 5.50
CA GLN A 25 -12.14 -10.81 5.54
C GLN A 25 -11.25 -10.62 4.30
N LEU A 26 -11.85 -10.51 3.12
CA LEU A 26 -11.13 -10.25 1.87
C LEU A 26 -10.43 -8.90 1.90
N LEU A 27 -11.13 -7.83 2.32
CA LEU A 27 -10.58 -6.49 2.49
C LEU A 27 -9.39 -6.50 3.44
N THR A 28 -9.56 -7.10 4.62
CA THR A 28 -8.52 -7.18 5.63
C THR A 28 -7.31 -7.98 5.14
N TRP A 29 -7.50 -9.03 4.34
CA TRP A 29 -6.40 -9.74 3.68
C TRP A 29 -5.72 -8.88 2.61
N SER A 30 -6.49 -8.19 1.77
CA SER A 30 -5.94 -7.30 0.74
C SER A 30 -5.09 -6.16 1.33
N LEU A 31 -5.45 -5.65 2.52
CA LEU A 31 -4.76 -4.56 3.21
C LEU A 31 -3.64 -5.00 4.16
N SER A 32 -3.41 -6.31 4.37
CA SER A 32 -2.43 -6.73 5.39
C SER A 32 -1.72 -8.06 5.11
N GLY A 33 -2.17 -8.79 4.09
CA GLY A 33 -1.51 -9.98 3.60
C GLY A 33 -0.21 -9.61 2.91
N THR A 34 0.88 -10.26 3.31
CA THR A 34 2.17 -10.13 2.65
C THR A 34 2.94 -11.45 2.74
N ALA A 35 3.75 -11.73 1.72
CA ALA A 35 4.71 -12.82 1.73
C ALA A 35 6.14 -12.36 2.10
N ASP A 36 6.41 -11.07 2.34
CA ASP A 36 7.76 -10.48 2.53
C ASP A 36 8.76 -11.30 3.37
N PRO A 37 8.37 -11.95 4.48
CA PRO A 37 9.32 -12.74 5.25
C PRO A 37 9.87 -13.97 4.52
N LEU A 38 9.15 -14.51 3.54
CA LEU A 38 9.56 -15.64 2.72
C LEU A 38 10.77 -15.28 1.82
N PRO A 39 10.70 -14.31 0.88
CA PRO A 39 11.84 -13.91 0.08
C PRO A 39 12.99 -13.34 0.92
N PHE A 40 12.72 -12.60 2.00
CA PHE A 40 13.79 -12.15 2.89
C PHE A 40 14.56 -13.30 3.53
N THR A 41 13.88 -14.40 3.85
CA THR A 41 14.55 -15.63 4.31
C THR A 41 15.48 -16.20 3.23
N ILE A 42 15.08 -16.16 1.96
CA ILE A 42 15.97 -16.53 0.84
C ILE A 42 17.18 -15.60 0.75
N ALA A 43 17.03 -14.29 0.96
CA ALA A 43 18.15 -13.35 1.01
C ALA A 43 19.15 -13.72 2.12
N LEU A 44 18.68 -14.00 3.35
CA LEU A 44 19.51 -14.46 4.47
C LEU A 44 20.22 -15.79 4.17
N LEU A 45 19.61 -16.66 3.37
CA LEU A 45 20.19 -17.94 2.99
C LEU A 45 21.23 -17.78 1.88
N LYS A 46 21.01 -16.95 0.87
CA LYS A 46 21.86 -16.87 -0.33
C LYS A 46 22.97 -15.81 -0.23
N MET A 47 22.76 -14.75 0.54
CA MET A 47 23.69 -13.62 0.64
C MET A 47 24.49 -13.63 1.95
N PRO A 48 25.72 -13.08 1.95
CA PRO A 48 26.44 -12.84 3.18
C PRO A 48 25.80 -11.69 3.98
N PRO A 49 25.95 -11.66 5.32
CA PRO A 49 25.28 -10.67 6.17
C PRO A 49 25.48 -9.23 5.72
N GLU A 50 26.70 -8.83 5.35
CA GLU A 50 27.03 -7.46 4.90
C GLU A 50 26.22 -6.99 3.69
N VAL A 51 25.82 -7.89 2.80
CA VAL A 51 24.95 -7.57 1.66
C VAL A 51 23.52 -7.44 2.12
N VAL A 52 23.06 -8.33 3.01
CA VAL A 52 21.72 -8.24 3.60
C VAL A 52 21.57 -6.94 4.39
N TYR A 53 22.57 -6.53 5.16
CA TYR A 53 22.56 -5.24 5.87
C TYR A 53 22.45 -4.06 4.91
N ALA A 54 23.11 -4.13 3.76
CA ALA A 54 23.14 -3.04 2.80
C ALA A 54 21.85 -2.94 1.97
N PHE A 55 21.26 -4.07 1.58
CA PHE A 55 20.14 -4.10 0.62
C PHE A 55 18.79 -4.33 1.31
N TYR A 56 18.82 -4.77 2.56
CA TYR A 56 17.63 -5.07 3.35
C TYR A 56 17.77 -4.47 4.77
N PRO A 57 17.99 -3.14 4.88
CA PRO A 57 18.11 -2.50 6.18
C PRO A 57 16.81 -2.69 6.97
N ALA A 58 16.92 -2.94 8.27
CA ALA A 58 15.74 -3.09 9.14
C ALA A 58 14.96 -1.79 9.31
N TYR A 59 15.66 -0.66 9.17
CA TYR A 59 15.12 0.69 9.11
C TYR A 59 15.91 1.41 8.01
N PRO A 60 15.28 1.84 6.90
CA PRO A 60 15.98 2.53 5.83
C PRO A 60 16.62 3.83 6.33
N PRO A 61 17.74 4.28 5.73
CA PRO A 61 18.38 5.53 6.11
C PRO A 61 17.46 6.73 5.80
N PRO A 62 17.49 7.81 6.62
CA PRO A 62 16.70 9.03 6.40
C PRO A 62 16.97 9.62 5.00
N PRO A 63 15.94 10.21 4.35
CA PRO A 63 15.26 11.38 4.92
C PRO A 63 13.79 11.21 5.36
N GLN A 64 13.22 10.00 5.38
CA GLN A 64 11.79 9.83 5.69
C GLN A 64 11.39 10.46 7.04
N TYR A 65 10.35 11.30 7.01
CA TYR A 65 9.63 11.71 8.22
C TYR A 65 8.62 10.62 8.60
N PRO A 66 8.72 10.02 9.80
CA PRO A 66 7.74 9.00 10.19
C PRO A 66 6.37 9.65 10.48
N VAL A 67 5.29 8.87 10.32
CA VAL A 67 3.91 9.30 10.65
C VAL A 67 3.81 9.79 12.10
N TYR A 68 4.48 9.10 13.03
CA TYR A 68 4.44 9.36 14.47
C TYR A 68 5.84 9.71 15.00
N PRO A 69 6.41 10.88 14.69
CA PRO A 69 7.75 11.24 15.10
C PRO A 69 7.86 11.34 16.62
N TYR A 70 9.00 10.92 17.16
CA TYR A 70 9.30 10.96 18.60
C TYR A 70 9.03 12.35 19.20
N GLU A 71 9.34 13.41 18.47
CA GLU A 71 9.23 14.80 18.89
C GLU A 71 7.78 15.22 19.16
N TRP A 72 6.80 14.60 18.50
CA TRP A 72 5.38 14.95 18.64
C TRP A 72 4.69 14.16 19.76
N ASN A 73 5.17 12.96 20.09
CA ASN A 73 4.62 12.17 21.18
C ASN A 73 5.69 11.29 21.88
N PRO A 74 6.56 11.86 22.73
CA PRO A 74 7.60 11.08 23.42
C PRO A 74 7.06 9.99 24.36
N SER A 75 5.78 10.08 24.76
CA SER A 75 5.21 9.21 25.79
C SER A 75 5.09 7.74 25.34
N ILE A 76 4.80 7.51 24.06
CA ILE A 76 4.72 6.15 23.49
C ILE A 76 6.10 5.51 23.27
N TYR A 77 7.18 6.31 23.36
CA TYR A 77 8.57 5.87 23.22
C TYR A 77 9.27 5.60 24.56
N ASN A 78 8.73 6.12 25.67
CA ASN A 78 9.40 6.12 26.97
C ASN A 78 9.13 4.82 27.77
N THR A 79 9.53 3.67 27.22
CA THR A 79 9.41 2.35 27.88
C THR A 79 10.56 1.42 27.50
N THR A 80 10.80 0.39 28.30
CA THR A 80 11.67 -0.74 27.93
C THR A 80 10.86 -1.69 27.06
N GLY A 81 10.79 -1.41 25.77
CA GLY A 81 10.05 -2.25 24.82
C GLY A 81 10.73 -3.60 24.54
N ASN A 82 10.23 -4.33 23.52
CA ASN A 82 10.62 -5.71 23.27
C ASN A 82 11.62 -5.90 22.11
N MET A 83 12.20 -4.82 21.58
CA MET A 83 13.22 -4.89 20.52
C MET A 83 14.51 -5.62 20.96
N LYS A 84 14.78 -5.73 22.27
CA LYS A 84 16.06 -6.23 22.82
C LYS A 84 16.39 -7.67 22.44
N TYR A 85 15.39 -8.51 22.16
CA TYR A 85 15.58 -9.93 21.88
C TYR A 85 15.54 -10.27 20.38
N LEU A 86 15.47 -9.27 19.51
CA LEU A 86 15.38 -9.46 18.07
C LEU A 86 16.77 -9.46 17.43
N ASN A 87 16.99 -10.44 16.55
CA ASN A 87 18.21 -10.57 15.75
C ASN A 87 17.89 -10.29 14.28
N LEU A 88 17.61 -9.03 13.93
CA LEU A 88 17.00 -8.64 12.65
C LEU A 88 17.78 -9.06 11.39
N TYR A 89 19.04 -9.47 11.51
CA TYR A 89 19.92 -9.81 10.38
C TYR A 89 20.52 -11.21 10.48
N SER A 90 20.03 -12.03 11.40
CA SER A 90 20.44 -13.43 11.52
C SER A 90 19.35 -14.34 10.99
N LEU A 91 19.76 -15.45 10.36
CA LEU A 91 18.84 -16.53 10.04
C LEU A 91 18.37 -17.20 11.33
N ASN A 92 17.07 -17.48 11.41
CA ASN A 92 16.52 -18.28 12.51
C ASN A 92 17.01 -19.74 12.41
N PRO A 93 17.20 -20.45 13.54
CA PRO A 93 17.59 -21.84 13.51
C PRO A 93 16.53 -22.71 12.81
N LEU A 94 16.98 -23.65 11.98
CA LEU A 94 16.11 -24.64 11.34
C LEU A 94 15.83 -25.81 12.30
N PRO A 95 14.69 -26.50 12.14
CA PRO A 95 14.47 -27.81 12.75
C PRO A 95 15.63 -28.78 12.44
N PRO A 96 16.00 -29.66 13.39
CA PRO A 96 17.03 -30.67 13.15
C PRO A 96 16.70 -31.55 11.94
N GLY A 97 17.68 -31.79 11.08
CA GLY A 97 17.53 -32.68 9.92
C GLY A 97 17.08 -32.01 8.62
N ILE A 98 16.68 -30.73 8.66
CA ILE A 98 16.33 -29.97 7.45
C ILE A 98 17.59 -29.38 6.82
N SER A 99 17.85 -29.71 5.56
CA SER A 99 18.92 -29.08 4.80
C SER A 99 18.51 -27.69 4.29
N LYS A 100 19.52 -26.85 4.01
CA LYS A 100 19.32 -25.54 3.40
C LYS A 100 18.51 -25.61 2.09
N GLN A 101 18.74 -26.62 1.27
CA GLN A 101 18.08 -26.74 -0.03
C GLN A 101 16.61 -27.16 0.08
N GLU A 102 16.29 -28.07 1.01
CA GLU A 102 14.91 -28.45 1.30
C GLU A 102 14.13 -27.25 1.83
N PHE A 103 14.75 -26.45 2.71
CA PHE A 103 14.11 -25.25 3.24
C PHE A 103 13.84 -24.18 2.17
N ILE A 104 14.80 -23.92 1.28
CA ILE A 104 14.59 -23.04 0.11
C ILE A 104 13.41 -23.53 -0.73
N SER A 105 13.37 -24.84 -1.03
CA SER A 105 12.31 -25.42 -1.87
C SER A 105 10.92 -25.32 -1.22
N ALA A 106 10.84 -25.45 0.10
CA ALA A 106 9.61 -25.25 0.86
C ALA A 106 9.17 -23.78 0.86
N ILE A 107 10.10 -22.83 0.95
CA ILE A 107 9.83 -21.40 0.82
C ILE A 107 9.34 -21.06 -0.59
N ASP A 108 9.96 -21.61 -1.64
CA ASP A 108 9.52 -21.41 -3.02
C ASP A 108 8.08 -21.93 -3.23
N GLU A 109 7.73 -23.06 -2.60
CA GLU A 109 6.37 -23.58 -2.61
C GLU A 109 5.39 -22.66 -1.86
N ALA A 110 5.80 -22.08 -0.73
CA ALA A 110 5.02 -21.11 0.01
C ALA A 110 4.81 -19.79 -0.76
N ILE A 111 5.85 -19.28 -1.45
CA ILE A 111 5.74 -18.12 -2.34
C ILE A 111 4.77 -18.40 -3.49
N ARG A 112 4.88 -19.58 -4.12
CA ARG A 112 3.91 -20.00 -5.16
C ARG A 112 2.49 -20.08 -4.60
N PHE A 113 2.31 -20.65 -3.41
CA PHE A 113 0.98 -20.68 -2.77
C PHE A 113 0.41 -19.27 -2.60
N TYR A 114 1.23 -18.30 -2.20
CA TYR A 114 0.78 -16.91 -2.07
C TYR A 114 0.38 -16.29 -3.42
N LEU A 115 1.25 -16.41 -4.44
CA LEU A 115 1.04 -15.79 -5.76
C LEU A 115 -0.06 -16.46 -6.58
N GLU A 116 -0.21 -17.78 -6.44
CA GLU A 116 -1.05 -18.59 -7.30
C GLU A 116 -2.21 -19.26 -6.56
N GLY A 117 -2.24 -19.22 -5.23
CA GLY A 117 -3.09 -20.09 -4.43
C GLY A 117 -2.62 -21.55 -4.43
N ASP A 118 -3.44 -22.44 -3.88
CA ASP A 118 -3.14 -23.87 -3.85
C ASP A 118 -3.13 -24.48 -5.27
N THR A 119 -1.94 -24.86 -5.73
CA THR A 119 -1.74 -25.45 -7.06
C THR A 119 -2.40 -26.82 -7.21
N SER A 120 -2.50 -27.62 -6.14
CA SER A 120 -3.22 -28.90 -6.15
C SER A 120 -4.71 -28.65 -6.36
N PHE A 121 -5.28 -27.68 -5.66
CA PHE A 121 -6.66 -27.26 -5.85
C PHE A 121 -6.90 -26.74 -7.27
N ARG A 122 -6.04 -25.84 -7.78
CA ARG A 122 -6.09 -25.35 -9.17
C ARG A 122 -6.06 -26.50 -10.18
N ASN A 123 -5.12 -27.43 -10.05
CA ASN A 123 -4.99 -28.59 -10.94
C ASN A 123 -6.22 -29.53 -10.87
N SER A 124 -6.82 -29.68 -9.68
CA SER A 124 -8.06 -30.45 -9.49
C SER A 124 -9.26 -29.86 -10.24
N ILE A 125 -9.20 -28.56 -10.53
CA ILE A 125 -10.20 -27.81 -11.28
C ILE A 125 -9.87 -27.83 -12.77
N VAL A 126 -8.65 -27.42 -13.18
CA VAL A 126 -8.21 -27.35 -14.58
C VAL A 126 -8.42 -28.67 -15.32
N SER A 127 -8.13 -29.80 -14.68
CA SER A 127 -8.34 -31.14 -15.26
C SER A 127 -9.80 -31.47 -15.59
N LYS A 128 -10.77 -30.73 -15.02
CA LYS A 128 -12.21 -30.94 -15.20
C LYS A 128 -12.84 -29.94 -16.17
N ILE A 129 -12.09 -28.96 -16.67
CA ILE A 129 -12.57 -27.92 -17.59
C ILE A 129 -12.19 -28.27 -19.02
N ILE A 130 -12.90 -27.68 -19.98
CA ILE A 130 -12.58 -27.76 -21.40
C ILE A 130 -11.18 -27.14 -21.63
N PRO A 131 -10.29 -27.79 -22.41
CA PRO A 131 -9.00 -27.22 -22.79
C PRO A 131 -9.14 -25.81 -23.36
N GLY A 132 -8.35 -24.86 -22.84
CA GLY A 132 -8.39 -23.44 -23.22
C GLY A 132 -9.26 -22.55 -22.32
N ILE A 133 -9.86 -23.09 -21.24
CA ILE A 133 -10.50 -22.30 -20.18
C ILE A 133 -9.63 -22.37 -18.93
N ASN A 134 -9.03 -21.23 -18.56
CA ASN A 134 -8.37 -21.05 -17.27
C ASN A 134 -9.24 -20.14 -16.39
N PRO A 135 -10.02 -20.68 -15.44
CA PRO A 135 -10.90 -19.85 -14.61
C PRO A 135 -10.08 -18.93 -13.71
N PHE A 136 -8.82 -19.25 -13.42
CA PHE A 136 -7.94 -18.49 -12.53
C PHE A 136 -7.20 -17.34 -13.22
N GLU A 137 -7.27 -17.26 -14.55
CA GLU A 137 -6.60 -16.19 -15.31
C GLU A 137 -7.26 -14.81 -15.09
N HIS A 138 -8.47 -14.77 -14.53
CA HIS A 138 -9.28 -13.55 -14.41
C HIS A 138 -9.95 -13.36 -13.03
N TYR A 139 -9.51 -14.05 -11.97
CA TYR A 139 -10.14 -13.85 -10.66
C TYR A 139 -9.60 -12.63 -9.93
N VAL A 140 -10.51 -11.66 -9.79
CA VAL A 140 -10.53 -10.51 -8.89
C VAL A 140 -9.50 -9.46 -9.26
N ILE A 141 -9.95 -8.41 -9.97
CA ILE A 141 -9.30 -7.12 -9.84
C ILE A 141 -9.34 -6.81 -8.35
N GLY A 142 -8.16 -6.93 -7.73
CA GLY A 142 -7.99 -6.78 -6.30
C GLY A 142 -8.47 -5.41 -5.88
N LEU A 143 -8.85 -5.31 -4.62
CA LEU A 143 -8.68 -4.06 -3.90
C LEU A 143 -7.20 -4.01 -3.53
N SER A 144 -6.30 -3.99 -4.52
CA SER A 144 -4.88 -3.82 -4.24
C SER A 144 -4.72 -2.40 -3.71
N ASP A 145 -4.06 -2.32 -2.57
CA ASP A 145 -3.60 -1.07 -1.99
C ASP A 145 -2.15 -0.91 -2.41
N GLU A 146 -1.88 0.11 -3.21
CA GLU A 146 -0.53 0.45 -3.65
C GLU A 146 -0.05 1.74 -3.01
N GLY A 147 -0.89 2.35 -2.16
CA GLY A 147 -0.60 3.58 -1.46
C GLY A 147 -1.87 4.35 -1.13
N SER A 148 -1.75 5.50 -0.49
CA SER A 148 -2.85 6.36 -0.06
C SER A 148 -2.26 7.63 0.52
N ASN A 149 -2.97 8.76 0.48
CA ASN A 149 -2.58 9.94 1.25
C ASN A 149 -3.70 10.38 2.21
N ASN A 150 -3.32 10.91 3.37
CA ASN A 150 -4.18 11.79 4.15
C ASN A 150 -3.36 12.85 4.88
N TRP A 151 -4.01 13.96 5.20
CA TRP A 151 -3.46 14.97 6.10
C TRP A 151 -4.56 15.74 6.81
N VAL A 152 -4.19 16.24 7.98
CA VAL A 152 -5.00 17.11 8.81
C VAL A 152 -4.21 18.36 9.13
N ALA A 153 -4.86 19.52 9.11
CA ALA A 153 -4.20 20.80 9.36
C ALA A 153 -5.14 21.77 10.09
N LEU A 154 -4.57 22.61 10.94
CA LEU A 154 -5.30 23.63 11.69
C LEU A 154 -4.94 25.02 11.15
N SER A 155 -5.94 25.77 10.70
CA SER A 155 -5.74 27.13 10.21
C SER A 155 -5.28 28.06 11.34
N PRO A 156 -4.64 29.21 11.04
CA PRO A 156 -4.33 30.24 12.04
C PRO A 156 -5.55 30.76 12.81
N ASN A 157 -6.76 30.58 12.26
CA ASN A 157 -8.03 30.96 12.89
C ASN A 157 -8.65 29.83 13.73
N GLY A 158 -8.04 28.64 13.76
CA GLY A 158 -8.50 27.48 14.52
C GLY A 158 -9.48 26.56 13.78
N GLU A 159 -9.57 26.66 12.45
CA GLU A 159 -10.40 25.79 11.63
C GLU A 159 -9.64 24.49 11.33
N ALA A 160 -10.27 23.34 11.57
CA ALA A 160 -9.65 22.03 11.31
C ALA A 160 -10.04 21.52 9.93
N PHE A 161 -9.03 21.22 9.13
CA PHE A 161 -9.18 20.63 7.80
C PHE A 161 -8.75 19.16 7.82
N LEU A 162 -9.40 18.34 7.00
CA LEU A 162 -8.99 16.98 6.68
C LEU A 162 -9.06 16.77 5.18
N ALA A 163 -8.01 16.19 4.60
CA ALA A 163 -8.03 15.68 3.24
C ALA A 163 -7.59 14.20 3.23
N ASN A 164 -8.20 13.41 2.36
CA ASN A 164 -7.87 12.00 2.19
C ASN A 164 -8.14 11.54 0.76
N ASP A 165 -7.21 10.76 0.23
CA ASP A 165 -7.26 10.16 -1.09
C ASP A 165 -6.58 8.78 -1.10
N PRO A 166 -7.32 7.69 -0.81
CA PRO A 166 -6.74 6.35 -0.82
C PRO A 166 -6.39 5.87 -2.24
N HIS A 167 -5.21 5.28 -2.45
CA HIS A 167 -4.75 4.79 -3.76
C HIS A 167 -4.98 3.28 -3.92
N LEU A 168 -6.17 2.96 -4.41
CA LEU A 168 -6.58 1.58 -4.68
C LEU A 168 -6.82 1.40 -6.19
N THR A 169 -7.14 0.18 -6.58
CA THR A 169 -7.46 -0.09 -7.98
C THR A 169 -8.64 0.74 -8.45
N THR A 170 -8.39 1.51 -9.50
CA THR A 170 -9.38 2.37 -10.14
C THR A 170 -10.21 1.54 -11.13
N THR A 171 -11.49 1.35 -10.82
CA THR A 171 -12.36 0.45 -11.57
C THR A 171 -13.62 1.12 -12.12
N VAL A 172 -14.28 0.42 -13.05
CA VAL A 172 -15.65 0.68 -13.50
C VAL A 172 -16.53 -0.57 -13.34
N PRO A 173 -17.67 -0.50 -12.61
CA PRO A 173 -18.08 0.63 -11.73
C PRO A 173 -17.03 0.89 -10.64
N SER A 174 -17.12 2.04 -9.95
CA SER A 174 -16.15 2.38 -8.90
C SER A 174 -16.12 1.32 -7.79
N ILE A 175 -14.94 1.10 -7.19
CA ILE A 175 -14.81 0.26 -5.98
C ILE A 175 -15.57 0.85 -4.79
N TRP A 176 -15.76 2.17 -4.79
CA TRP A 176 -16.47 2.91 -3.77
C TRP A 176 -17.92 3.12 -4.18
N ILE A 177 -18.81 3.12 -3.19
CA ILE A 177 -20.16 3.67 -3.32
C ILE A 177 -20.27 4.91 -2.43
N GLY A 178 -20.58 6.06 -3.04
CA GLY A 178 -20.86 7.29 -2.31
C GLY A 178 -22.32 7.36 -1.86
N PHE A 179 -22.56 7.65 -0.58
CA PHE A 179 -23.92 7.86 -0.06
C PHE A 179 -23.96 8.75 1.18
N GLN A 180 -25.18 9.16 1.54
CA GLN A 180 -25.49 9.84 2.80
C GLN A 180 -26.53 9.03 3.57
N LEU A 181 -26.25 8.70 4.83
CA LEU A 181 -27.17 8.01 5.73
C LEU A 181 -27.77 9.01 6.73
N VAL A 182 -29.09 9.14 6.71
CA VAL A 182 -29.85 10.04 7.58
C VAL A 182 -30.81 9.22 8.44
N GLY A 183 -30.71 9.36 9.77
CA GLY A 183 -31.60 8.70 10.72
C GLY A 183 -31.55 9.36 12.11
N PRO A 184 -32.36 8.90 13.08
CA PRO A 184 -32.36 9.48 14.43
C PRO A 184 -30.97 9.47 15.06
N GLY A 185 -30.42 10.67 15.35
CA GLY A 185 -29.08 10.83 15.92
C GLY A 185 -27.91 10.58 14.95
N MET A 186 -28.17 10.43 13.65
CA MET A 186 -27.15 10.15 12.64
C MET A 186 -27.40 10.96 11.36
N ASN A 187 -26.36 11.65 10.90
CA ASN A 187 -26.31 12.17 9.53
C ASN A 187 -24.85 12.12 9.09
N VAL A 188 -24.51 11.18 8.23
CA VAL A 188 -23.13 10.92 7.80
C VAL A 188 -23.10 10.81 6.28
N VAL A 189 -22.05 11.34 5.66
CA VAL A 189 -21.83 11.32 4.20
C VAL A 189 -20.39 10.92 3.90
N GLY A 190 -20.20 10.13 2.85
CA GLY A 190 -18.89 9.69 2.42
C GLY A 190 -18.96 8.51 1.48
N VAL A 191 -17.95 7.65 1.54
CA VAL A 191 -17.83 6.43 0.73
C VAL A 191 -17.71 5.17 1.58
N ASP A 192 -18.09 4.06 0.96
CA ASP A 192 -18.06 2.72 1.55
C ASP A 192 -17.72 1.67 0.48
N PHE A 193 -17.25 0.50 0.90
CA PHE A 193 -17.10 -0.66 0.03
C PHE A 193 -18.44 -1.41 -0.07
N PRO A 194 -18.92 -1.76 -1.28
CA PRO A 194 -20.16 -2.51 -1.43
C PRO A 194 -20.19 -3.79 -0.58
N GLY A 195 -21.09 -3.83 0.40
CA GLY A 195 -21.29 -4.97 1.29
C GLY A 195 -20.81 -4.76 2.73
N VAL A 196 -20.12 -3.66 3.02
CA VAL A 196 -19.76 -3.23 4.38
C VAL A 196 -20.86 -2.29 4.92
N PRO A 197 -21.11 -2.21 6.24
CA PRO A 197 -22.06 -1.27 6.81
C PRO A 197 -21.39 0.04 7.28
N GLY A 198 -22.06 1.17 7.04
CA GLY A 198 -21.65 2.49 7.55
C GLY A 198 -20.79 3.27 6.55
N VAL A 199 -20.29 4.44 6.94
CA VAL A 199 -19.36 5.22 6.10
C VAL A 199 -17.93 4.93 6.53
N ILE A 200 -17.13 4.35 5.62
CA ILE A 200 -15.73 4.00 5.90
C ILE A 200 -14.85 5.25 5.91
N LEU A 201 -15.02 6.13 4.91
CA LEU A 201 -14.29 7.39 4.78
C LEU A 201 -15.30 8.51 4.55
N GLY A 202 -15.30 9.54 5.41
CA GLY A 202 -16.33 10.55 5.33
C GLY A 202 -16.34 11.52 6.50
N HIS A 203 -17.49 12.16 6.67
CA HIS A 203 -17.72 13.05 7.79
C HIS A 203 -19.19 13.08 8.20
N ASN A 204 -19.40 13.55 9.42
CA ASN A 204 -20.70 13.96 9.94
C ASN A 204 -20.62 15.46 10.33
N PRO A 205 -21.64 16.07 10.97
CA PRO A 205 -21.60 17.48 11.37
C PRO A 205 -20.54 17.82 12.44
N TYR A 206 -19.91 16.82 13.04
CA TYR A 206 -19.09 16.97 14.24
C TYR A 206 -17.64 16.57 14.03
N ILE A 207 -17.39 15.52 13.26
CA ILE A 207 -16.06 14.99 12.98
C ILE A 207 -15.93 14.59 11.50
N ALA A 208 -14.69 14.58 11.00
CA ALA A 208 -14.30 13.97 9.74
C ALA A 208 -13.20 12.93 10.00
N TRP A 209 -13.15 11.90 9.15
CA TRP A 209 -12.11 10.89 9.19
C TRP A 209 -11.73 10.41 7.79
N GLY A 210 -10.49 9.95 7.68
CA GLY A 210 -9.91 9.32 6.51
C GLY A 210 -8.86 8.30 6.92
N ALA A 211 -8.35 7.52 5.98
CA ALA A 211 -7.38 6.47 6.27
C ALA A 211 -6.34 6.34 5.16
N THR A 212 -5.12 5.99 5.55
CA THR A 212 -4.14 5.31 4.69
C THR A 212 -3.76 4.00 5.36
N ASP A 213 -3.24 3.03 4.61
CA ASP A 213 -2.60 1.87 5.23
C ASP A 213 -1.41 2.32 6.09
N ALA A 214 -1.20 1.63 7.22
CA ALA A 214 -0.04 1.80 8.07
C ALA A 214 1.08 0.80 7.74
N GLU A 215 0.79 -0.27 6.99
CA GLU A 215 1.75 -1.28 6.54
C GLU A 215 2.57 -1.97 7.67
N PRO A 216 2.03 -2.22 8.88
CA PRO A 216 2.79 -2.96 9.88
C PRO A 216 2.91 -4.45 9.51
N GLN A 217 4.00 -5.09 9.94
CA GLN A 217 4.11 -6.54 9.81
C GLN A 217 3.13 -7.23 10.77
N VAL A 218 2.07 -7.81 10.20
CA VAL A 218 1.06 -8.59 10.93
C VAL A 218 0.95 -10.04 10.44
N VAL A 219 1.75 -10.41 9.44
CA VAL A 219 1.94 -11.76 8.95
C VAL A 219 3.32 -12.28 9.35
N TYR A 220 3.36 -13.49 9.89
CA TYR A 220 4.56 -14.16 10.36
C TYR A 220 4.55 -15.59 9.85
N TYR A 221 5.72 -16.09 9.44
CA TYR A 221 5.85 -17.44 8.93
C TYR A 221 6.65 -18.30 9.90
N TYR A 222 6.26 -19.57 10.03
CA TYR A 222 6.92 -20.55 10.89
C TYR A 222 7.29 -21.80 10.09
N VAL A 223 8.43 -22.41 10.41
CA VAL A 223 8.76 -23.77 10.00
C VAL A 223 8.52 -24.72 11.16
N GLU A 224 7.56 -25.62 10.99
CA GLU A 224 7.18 -26.59 12.03
C GLU A 224 8.21 -27.71 12.15
N VAL A 225 8.38 -28.24 13.37
CA VAL A 225 9.26 -29.39 13.62
C VAL A 225 8.45 -30.67 13.40
N THR A 226 8.66 -31.35 12.28
CA THR A 226 7.99 -32.62 11.92
C THR A 226 8.93 -33.82 12.11
N SER A 227 8.38 -35.03 12.14
CA SER A 227 9.18 -36.27 12.14
C SER A 227 8.44 -37.41 11.45
N PRO A 228 9.12 -38.23 10.63
CA PRO A 228 8.55 -39.48 10.09
C PRO A 228 8.09 -40.47 11.17
N GLU A 229 8.62 -40.37 12.40
CA GLU A 229 8.19 -41.18 13.55
C GLU A 229 6.84 -40.73 14.13
N HIS A 230 6.42 -39.51 13.80
CA HIS A 230 5.20 -38.84 14.28
C HIS A 230 4.38 -38.26 13.09
N PRO A 231 3.91 -39.13 12.17
CA PRO A 231 3.23 -38.66 10.96
C PRO A 231 1.93 -37.92 11.29
N GLY A 232 1.75 -36.73 10.70
CA GLY A 232 0.57 -35.90 10.96
C GLY A 232 0.62 -35.12 12.28
N GLU A 233 1.76 -35.13 12.98
CA GLU A 233 2.02 -34.34 14.18
C GLU A 233 3.21 -33.39 13.95
N TYR A 234 3.28 -32.35 14.77
CA TYR A 234 4.43 -31.45 14.86
C TYR A 234 4.81 -31.26 16.33
N TYR A 235 6.10 -30.99 16.57
CA TYR A 235 6.65 -30.83 17.90
C TYR A 235 6.54 -29.37 18.36
N TYR A 236 5.88 -29.18 19.49
CA TYR A 236 5.66 -27.89 20.12
C TYR A 236 5.78 -28.03 21.65
N ASP A 237 6.59 -27.17 22.26
CA ASP A 237 6.75 -27.03 23.72
C ASP A 237 6.84 -28.36 24.49
N GLY A 238 7.73 -29.26 24.05
CA GLY A 238 7.98 -30.53 24.73
C GLY A 238 7.09 -31.69 24.30
N SER A 239 6.16 -31.50 23.36
CA SER A 239 5.18 -32.52 22.97
C SER A 239 4.93 -32.57 21.47
N TRP A 240 4.59 -33.75 20.96
CA TRP A 240 4.05 -33.91 19.62
C TRP A 240 2.53 -33.71 19.66
N ILE A 241 2.02 -32.84 18.80
CA ILE A 241 0.59 -32.52 18.71
C ILE A 241 0.11 -32.64 17.26
N PRO A 242 -1.11 -33.17 17.03
CA PRO A 242 -1.62 -33.38 15.69
C PRO A 242 -1.95 -32.07 14.99
N PHE A 243 -1.73 -32.01 13.68
CA PHE A 243 -2.33 -30.95 12.86
C PHE A 243 -3.86 -31.08 12.89
N LYS A 244 -4.56 -29.94 12.96
CA LYS A 244 -6.01 -29.90 12.80
C LYS A 244 -6.35 -29.81 11.31
N VAL A 245 -7.29 -30.63 10.85
CA VAL A 245 -7.78 -30.60 9.46
C VAL A 245 -9.23 -30.12 9.47
N ILE A 246 -9.51 -29.07 8.70
CA ILE A 246 -10.86 -28.60 8.39
C ILE A 246 -11.18 -29.03 6.96
N HIS A 247 -12.30 -29.75 6.80
CA HIS A 247 -12.77 -30.20 5.50
C HIS A 247 -13.74 -29.17 4.94
N GLU A 248 -13.37 -28.56 3.82
CA GLU A 248 -14.15 -27.56 3.10
C GLU A 248 -14.73 -28.14 1.80
N GLU A 249 -15.93 -27.66 1.46
CA GLU A 249 -16.68 -28.08 0.30
C GLU A 249 -16.79 -26.92 -0.71
N ILE A 250 -15.95 -26.91 -1.74
CA ILE A 250 -15.94 -25.82 -2.72
C ILE A 250 -16.70 -26.23 -3.98
N TYR A 251 -17.74 -25.47 -4.32
CA TYR A 251 -18.53 -25.69 -5.53
C TYR A 251 -18.06 -24.76 -6.65
N VAL A 252 -17.49 -25.34 -7.71
CA VAL A 252 -16.96 -24.59 -8.84
C VAL A 252 -17.90 -24.71 -10.03
N LYS A 253 -18.31 -23.56 -10.58
CA LYS A 253 -19.22 -23.53 -11.72
C LYS A 253 -18.64 -24.28 -12.92
N GLY A 254 -19.46 -25.13 -13.54
CA GLY A 254 -19.05 -25.95 -14.69
C GLY A 254 -18.24 -27.20 -14.31
N VAL A 255 -17.83 -27.33 -13.05
CA VAL A 255 -17.04 -28.45 -12.53
C VAL A 255 -17.84 -29.27 -11.51
N GLY A 256 -18.52 -28.61 -10.56
CA GLY A 256 -19.21 -29.24 -9.44
C GLY A 256 -18.39 -29.20 -8.16
N TYR A 257 -18.59 -30.19 -7.31
CA TYR A 257 -17.94 -30.30 -6.00
C TYR A 257 -16.42 -30.55 -6.11
N VAL A 258 -15.65 -29.80 -5.33
CA VAL A 258 -14.21 -29.95 -5.16
C VAL A 258 -13.90 -29.96 -3.65
N PRO A 259 -13.49 -31.12 -3.08
CA PRO A 259 -13.07 -31.17 -1.68
C PRO A 259 -11.77 -30.37 -1.49
N PHE A 260 -11.69 -29.65 -0.39
CA PHE A 260 -10.49 -28.90 0.00
C PHE A 260 -10.21 -29.11 1.48
N ASN A 261 -8.94 -29.28 1.85
CA ASN A 261 -8.54 -29.46 3.25
C ASN A 261 -7.71 -28.26 3.69
N VAL A 262 -8.19 -27.55 4.70
CA VAL A 262 -7.38 -26.54 5.40
C VAL A 262 -6.66 -27.24 6.55
N VAL A 263 -5.33 -27.25 6.52
CA VAL A 263 -4.50 -27.85 7.57
C VAL A 263 -3.96 -26.74 8.47
N LEU A 264 -4.12 -26.92 9.77
CA LEU A 264 -3.76 -25.93 10.79
C LEU A 264 -2.77 -26.52 11.78
N ALA A 265 -1.68 -25.78 12.00
CA ALA A 265 -0.86 -25.89 13.18
C ALA A 265 -1.33 -24.85 14.22
N ARG A 266 -0.75 -24.90 15.42
CA ARG A 266 -0.95 -23.87 16.44
C ARG A 266 -0.49 -22.50 15.94
N ASN A 267 0.58 -22.46 15.17
CA ASN A 267 1.14 -21.22 14.61
C ASN A 267 0.38 -20.72 13.38
N GLY A 268 -0.74 -21.34 12.97
CA GLY A 268 -1.59 -20.86 11.87
C GLY A 268 -1.84 -21.88 10.77
N VAL A 269 -2.01 -21.40 9.54
CA VAL A 269 -2.40 -22.21 8.38
C VAL A 269 -1.18 -22.78 7.67
N VAL A 270 -1.16 -24.09 7.39
CA VAL A 270 -0.12 -24.70 6.54
C VAL A 270 -0.29 -24.20 5.12
N ILE A 271 0.75 -23.56 4.58
CA ILE A 271 0.74 -23.01 3.21
C ILE A 271 1.73 -23.72 2.27
N ALA A 272 2.67 -24.49 2.82
CA ALA A 272 3.54 -25.37 2.04
C ALA A 272 3.93 -26.62 2.85
N ASN A 273 4.05 -27.74 2.14
CA ASN A 273 4.59 -28.98 2.69
C ASN A 273 5.48 -29.65 1.64
N TYR A 274 6.77 -29.34 1.70
CA TYR A 274 7.76 -29.86 0.77
C TYR A 274 8.71 -30.83 1.49
N SER A 275 8.69 -32.11 1.12
CA SER A 275 9.57 -33.13 1.72
C SER A 275 9.54 -33.11 3.26
N ASP A 276 8.33 -33.04 3.84
CA ASP A 276 8.05 -32.91 5.28
C ASP A 276 8.52 -31.60 5.94
N VAL A 277 9.06 -30.64 5.18
CA VAL A 277 9.28 -29.26 5.62
C VAL A 277 7.98 -28.50 5.52
N VAL A 278 7.36 -28.24 6.66
CA VAL A 278 6.03 -27.62 6.76
C VAL A 278 6.18 -26.14 7.10
N ILE A 279 5.73 -25.27 6.19
CA ILE A 279 5.68 -23.82 6.39
C ILE A 279 4.25 -23.41 6.74
N VAL A 280 4.12 -22.65 7.82
CA VAL A 280 2.87 -22.18 8.38
C VAL A 280 2.83 -20.66 8.37
N MET A 281 1.68 -20.09 8.00
CA MET A 281 1.40 -18.67 8.04
C MET A 281 0.54 -18.33 9.27
N ASN A 282 1.07 -17.48 10.14
CA ASN A 282 0.34 -16.84 11.24
C ASN A 282 -0.02 -15.41 10.86
N TRP A 283 -1.30 -15.07 10.93
CA TRP A 283 -1.80 -13.75 10.57
C TRP A 283 -2.81 -13.28 11.60
N THR A 284 -2.78 -12.00 11.97
CA THR A 284 -3.72 -11.43 12.94
C THR A 284 -5.17 -11.53 12.47
N GLY A 285 -5.44 -11.55 11.17
CA GLY A 285 -6.78 -11.79 10.61
C GLY A 285 -7.32 -13.22 10.77
N LEU A 286 -6.57 -14.12 11.42
CA LEU A 286 -7.09 -15.42 11.89
C LEU A 286 -7.77 -15.32 13.27
N TYR A 287 -7.68 -14.16 13.94
CA TYR A 287 -8.35 -13.89 15.20
C TYR A 287 -9.74 -13.29 14.94
N PRO A 288 -10.74 -13.58 15.79
CA PRO A 288 -12.05 -12.94 15.67
C PRO A 288 -11.97 -11.48 16.12
N THR A 289 -12.39 -10.56 15.24
CA THR A 289 -12.34 -9.10 15.46
C THR A 289 -13.61 -8.41 14.91
N ASP A 290 -13.80 -7.13 15.25
CA ASP A 290 -15.06 -6.40 15.06
C ASP A 290 -14.89 -5.08 14.25
N GLU A 291 -14.08 -5.07 13.17
CA GLU A 291 -13.73 -3.82 12.46
C GLU A 291 -14.96 -3.02 12.00
N GLY A 292 -16.01 -3.69 11.51
CA GLY A 292 -17.25 -3.04 11.08
C GLY A 292 -17.95 -2.21 12.18
N ALA A 293 -17.75 -2.54 13.46
CA ALA A 293 -18.27 -1.73 14.56
C ALA A 293 -17.61 -0.35 14.63
N THR A 294 -16.34 -0.23 14.19
CA THR A 294 -15.59 1.03 14.15
C THR A 294 -16.34 2.10 13.37
N PHE A 295 -16.75 1.79 12.15
CA PHE A 295 -17.43 2.73 11.25
C PHE A 295 -18.81 3.10 11.76
N LEU A 296 -19.58 2.14 12.28
CA LEU A 296 -20.87 2.43 12.91
C LEU A 296 -20.75 3.37 14.13
N TYR A 297 -19.63 3.32 14.86
CA TYR A 297 -19.35 4.28 15.94
C TYR A 297 -18.88 5.64 15.41
N PHE A 298 -18.09 5.69 14.33
CA PHE A 298 -17.68 6.94 13.68
C PHE A 298 -18.89 7.70 13.13
N ASP A 299 -19.81 7.00 12.46
CA ASP A 299 -21.04 7.55 11.87
C ASP A 299 -21.85 8.41 12.86
N ILE A 300 -21.84 8.06 14.15
CA ILE A 300 -22.58 8.74 15.22
C ILE A 300 -21.67 9.52 16.20
N ALA A 301 -20.36 9.50 16.01
CA ALA A 301 -19.42 10.15 16.92
C ALA A 301 -19.53 11.69 16.83
N GLN A 302 -19.54 12.34 17.99
CA GLN A 302 -19.70 13.81 18.07
C GLN A 302 -18.42 14.54 18.49
N ASN A 303 -17.36 13.79 18.80
CA ASN A 303 -16.09 14.28 19.32
C ASN A 303 -15.07 13.13 19.38
N LEU A 304 -13.85 13.48 19.82
CA LEU A 304 -12.71 12.59 19.89
C LEU A 304 -12.98 11.36 20.78
N SER A 305 -13.75 11.50 21.86
CA SER A 305 -14.08 10.36 22.71
C SER A 305 -14.98 9.36 22.00
N GLY A 306 -15.90 9.82 21.14
CA GLY A 306 -16.72 8.95 20.29
C GLY A 306 -15.89 8.24 19.24
N PHE A 307 -14.99 8.98 18.59
CA PHE A 307 -14.03 8.43 17.63
C PHE A 307 -13.12 7.36 18.27
N LEU A 308 -12.42 7.67 19.36
CA LEU A 308 -11.54 6.70 20.03
C LEU A 308 -12.28 5.46 20.55
N LYS A 309 -13.56 5.60 20.89
CA LYS A 309 -14.41 4.44 21.22
C LYS A 309 -14.61 3.54 20.01
N GLY A 310 -14.92 4.11 18.84
CA GLY A 310 -15.02 3.36 17.59
C GLY A 310 -13.70 2.68 17.22
N LEU A 311 -12.61 3.44 17.24
CA LEU A 311 -11.27 2.96 16.89
C LEU A 311 -10.82 1.77 17.75
N SER A 312 -11.34 1.65 18.97
CA SER A 312 -11.00 0.54 19.87
C SER A 312 -11.52 -0.85 19.43
N TYR A 313 -12.35 -0.91 18.38
CA TYR A 313 -12.83 -2.14 17.72
C TYR A 313 -12.05 -2.48 16.44
N PHE A 314 -11.18 -1.58 15.97
CA PHE A 314 -10.38 -1.82 14.78
C PHE A 314 -9.10 -2.56 15.17
N GLU A 315 -9.00 -3.85 14.84
CA GLU A 315 -7.95 -4.73 15.34
C GLU A 315 -7.06 -5.33 14.24
N VAL A 316 -7.58 -5.53 13.03
CA VAL A 316 -6.83 -6.08 11.87
C VAL A 316 -6.92 -5.14 10.66
N GLY A 317 -5.88 -5.13 9.82
CA GLY A 317 -5.79 -4.24 8.66
C GLY A 317 -5.45 -2.81 9.07
N ILE A 318 -4.54 -2.66 10.04
CA ILE A 318 -4.22 -1.42 10.76
C ILE A 318 -4.03 -0.25 9.79
N GLN A 319 -4.81 0.82 10.00
CA GLN A 319 -4.76 2.04 9.20
C GLN A 319 -4.20 3.22 10.02
N ASN A 320 -3.63 4.20 9.33
CA ASN A 320 -3.39 5.55 9.86
C ASN A 320 -4.68 6.37 9.72
N PHE A 321 -5.55 6.35 10.74
CA PHE A 321 -6.81 7.10 10.71
C PHE A 321 -6.59 8.58 11.01
N ALA A 322 -6.76 9.42 9.99
CA ALA A 322 -6.86 10.86 10.14
C ALA A 322 -8.17 11.26 10.83
N TYR A 323 -8.11 12.26 11.70
CA TYR A 323 -9.23 12.78 12.47
C TYR A 323 -9.19 14.30 12.50
N ALA A 324 -10.33 14.95 12.23
CA ALA A 324 -10.55 16.36 12.47
C ALA A 324 -11.93 16.59 13.10
N ASP A 325 -12.08 17.59 13.96
CA ASP A 325 -13.39 17.95 14.51
C ASP A 325 -13.71 19.44 14.55
N ARG A 326 -14.99 19.73 14.77
CA ARG A 326 -15.53 21.09 14.88
C ARG A 326 -15.01 21.89 16.09
N TYR A 327 -14.21 21.28 16.96
CA TYR A 327 -13.59 21.93 18.12
C TYR A 327 -12.12 22.29 17.87
N GLY A 328 -11.62 22.06 16.65
CA GLY A 328 -10.24 22.36 16.27
C GLY A 328 -9.25 21.28 16.68
N ASN A 329 -9.70 20.06 17.01
CA ASN A 329 -8.77 18.94 17.22
C ASN A 329 -8.42 18.30 15.89
N ILE A 330 -7.14 17.97 15.72
CA ILE A 330 -6.61 17.23 14.58
C ILE A 330 -5.68 16.11 15.06
N GLY A 331 -5.66 14.97 14.39
CA GLY A 331 -4.74 13.89 14.74
C GLY A 331 -4.73 12.76 13.73
N ILE A 332 -3.76 11.86 13.88
CA ILE A 332 -3.66 10.60 13.15
C ILE A 332 -3.43 9.48 14.18
N PHE A 333 -4.10 8.35 14.00
CA PHE A 333 -4.08 7.24 14.94
C PHE A 333 -3.90 5.90 14.20
N ALA A 334 -2.90 5.11 14.60
CA ALA A 334 -2.75 3.73 14.15
C ALA A 334 -3.09 2.79 15.30
N TRP A 335 -4.14 1.98 15.10
CA TRP A 335 -4.66 1.08 16.12
C TRP A 335 -4.85 -0.33 15.58
N GLY A 336 -4.39 -1.31 16.34
CA GLY A 336 -4.77 -2.70 16.16
C GLY A 336 -3.81 -3.69 16.80
N LEU A 337 -3.82 -4.92 16.30
CA LEU A 337 -3.03 -6.03 16.83
C LEU A 337 -1.63 -6.03 16.22
N TYR A 338 -0.67 -5.47 16.95
CA TYR A 338 0.76 -5.56 16.63
C TYR A 338 1.41 -6.71 17.41
N PRO A 339 1.72 -7.86 16.78
CA PRO A 339 2.24 -9.02 17.50
C PRO A 339 3.61 -8.75 18.13
N ILE A 340 3.80 -9.26 19.35
CA ILE A 340 5.09 -9.25 20.04
C ILE A 340 5.67 -10.68 19.97
N VAL A 341 6.72 -10.87 19.17
CA VAL A 341 7.43 -12.16 19.10
C VAL A 341 8.41 -12.34 20.26
N ASN A 342 8.58 -13.58 20.73
CA ASN A 342 9.47 -13.92 21.87
C ASN A 342 10.98 -13.94 21.53
N GLY A 343 11.37 -13.50 20.33
CA GLY A 343 12.76 -13.40 19.89
C GLY A 343 12.94 -13.80 18.43
N GLY A 344 14.20 -14.04 18.05
CA GLY A 344 14.55 -14.42 16.67
C GLY A 344 14.54 -13.21 15.72
N ASN A 345 14.49 -13.50 14.43
CA ASN A 345 14.34 -12.50 13.39
C ASN A 345 12.89 -12.53 12.86
N PRO A 346 12.03 -11.57 13.26
CA PRO A 346 10.64 -11.53 12.84
C PRO A 346 10.47 -11.28 11.33
N ARG A 347 11.49 -10.71 10.68
CA ARG A 347 11.50 -10.48 9.24
C ARG A 347 11.63 -11.76 8.43
N ALA A 348 11.96 -12.89 9.06
CA ALA A 348 12.22 -14.17 8.40
C ALA A 348 11.30 -15.26 8.94
N VAL A 349 11.29 -16.43 8.30
CA VAL A 349 10.59 -17.62 8.78
C VAL A 349 11.17 -18.02 10.15
N LEU A 350 10.29 -18.11 11.16
CA LEU A 350 10.59 -18.45 12.55
C LEU A 350 10.55 -19.96 12.78
N LEU A 351 11.21 -20.44 13.84
CA LEU A 351 11.07 -21.84 14.28
C LEU A 351 9.75 -22.07 15.04
N GLY A 352 8.94 -23.05 14.60
CA GLY A 352 7.59 -23.34 15.12
C GLY A 352 7.52 -24.12 16.45
N ASN A 353 8.64 -24.36 17.15
CA ASN A 353 8.67 -25.23 18.33
C ASN A 353 8.22 -24.59 19.65
N GLY A 354 7.74 -23.35 19.63
CA GLY A 354 7.38 -22.53 20.81
C GLY A 354 8.38 -21.43 21.17
N SER A 355 9.61 -21.46 20.62
CA SER A 355 10.68 -20.53 21.05
C SER A 355 10.45 -19.09 20.60
N TYR A 356 9.69 -18.87 19.53
CA TYR A 356 9.44 -17.57 18.91
C TYR A 356 7.95 -17.25 18.75
N ASP A 357 7.13 -17.80 19.65
CA ASP A 357 5.70 -17.54 19.68
C ASP A 357 5.39 -16.06 19.90
N TRP A 358 4.18 -15.66 19.51
CA TRP A 358 3.61 -14.40 19.96
C TRP A 358 3.32 -14.48 21.46
N VAL A 359 3.87 -13.54 22.22
CA VAL A 359 3.69 -13.44 23.69
C VAL A 359 2.65 -12.39 24.09
N GLY A 360 2.01 -11.77 23.10
CA GLY A 360 1.00 -10.74 23.26
C GLY A 360 1.03 -9.75 22.11
N PHE A 361 0.41 -8.60 22.32
CA PHE A 361 0.36 -7.49 21.36
C PHE A 361 0.86 -6.20 22.02
N ILE A 362 1.28 -5.21 21.21
CA ILE A 362 1.65 -3.88 21.73
C ILE A 362 0.50 -3.33 22.59
N PRO A 363 0.74 -3.00 23.87
CA PRO A 363 -0.29 -2.48 24.75
C PRO A 363 -0.92 -1.20 24.20
N ARG A 364 -2.24 -1.03 24.39
CA ARG A 364 -3.01 0.11 23.85
C ARG A 364 -2.39 1.50 24.13
N GLN A 365 -1.78 1.70 25.29
CA GLN A 365 -1.15 2.98 25.65
C GLN A 365 0.13 3.31 24.87
N TYR A 366 0.68 2.34 24.12
CA TYR A 366 1.85 2.51 23.28
C TYR A 366 1.50 2.47 21.79
N GLN A 367 0.23 2.26 21.41
CA GLN A 367 -0.19 2.31 20.01
C GLN A 367 0.18 3.67 19.39
N PRO A 368 0.71 3.72 18.16
CA PRO A 368 1.17 4.97 17.57
C PRO A 368 0.03 5.97 17.33
N TYR A 369 0.21 7.20 17.81
CA TYR A 369 -0.72 8.30 17.52
C TYR A 369 -0.06 9.67 17.66
N VAL A 370 -0.62 10.64 16.94
CA VAL A 370 -0.38 12.06 17.10
C VAL A 370 -1.71 12.78 17.27
N LEU A 371 -1.79 13.71 18.23
CA LEU A 371 -2.97 14.52 18.49
C LEU A 371 -2.53 15.95 18.78
N ASN A 372 -3.10 16.91 18.04
CA ASN A 372 -2.82 18.34 18.12
C ASN A 372 -1.30 18.63 18.14
N PRO A 373 -0.54 18.21 17.11
CA PRO A 373 0.91 18.37 17.09
C PRO A 373 1.31 19.85 17.07
N PRO A 374 2.51 20.19 17.56
CA PRO A 374 3.00 21.57 17.57
C PRO A 374 3.23 22.16 16.17
N SER A 375 3.32 21.31 15.14
CA SER A 375 3.35 21.70 13.72
C SER A 375 2.02 22.21 13.20
N HIS A 376 0.91 22.07 13.95
CA HIS A 376 -0.45 22.38 13.50
C HIS A 376 -0.92 21.55 12.30
N PHE A 377 -0.18 20.52 11.89
CA PHE A 377 -0.58 19.54 10.89
C PHE A 377 0.03 18.16 11.18
N ALA A 378 -0.60 17.11 10.66
CA ALA A 378 -0.07 15.75 10.59
C ALA A 378 -0.49 15.13 9.25
N LEU A 379 0.26 14.15 8.76
CA LEU A 379 0.02 13.46 7.50
C LEU A 379 0.39 11.98 7.60
N SER A 380 -0.18 11.18 6.70
CA SER A 380 0.33 9.85 6.37
C SER A 380 0.18 9.58 4.89
N ALA A 381 1.16 8.87 4.33
CA ALA A 381 1.27 8.47 2.95
C ALA A 381 1.98 7.10 2.82
N ASN A 382 1.63 6.17 3.73
CA ASN A 382 2.18 4.79 3.85
C ASN A 382 3.66 4.70 4.24
N GLU A 383 4.30 5.82 4.54
CA GLU A 383 5.67 5.86 5.02
C GLU A 383 5.82 5.18 6.39
N ILE A 384 7.08 5.00 6.79
CA ILE A 384 7.42 4.39 8.05
C ILE A 384 6.63 4.99 9.24
N ILE A 385 6.01 4.12 10.03
CA ILE A 385 5.10 4.52 11.11
C ILE A 385 5.84 5.33 12.19
N VAL A 386 6.96 4.81 12.70
CA VAL A 386 7.59 5.30 13.94
C VAL A 386 9.06 5.63 13.76
N SER A 387 9.58 6.54 14.61
CA SER A 387 11.01 6.83 14.70
C SER A 387 11.82 5.61 15.17
N PRO A 388 13.12 5.49 14.80
CA PRO A 388 13.95 4.32 15.11
C PRO A 388 14.09 3.97 16.60
N ASN A 389 13.80 4.90 17.52
CA ASN A 389 13.85 4.68 18.97
C ASN A 389 12.55 4.10 19.54
N TYR A 390 11.57 3.74 18.70
CA TYR A 390 10.32 3.15 19.16
C TYR A 390 10.57 1.82 19.88
N PRO A 391 9.85 1.52 20.98
CA PRO A 391 10.22 0.41 21.86
C PRO A 391 9.91 -0.97 21.28
N TYR A 392 9.01 -1.03 20.29
CA TYR A 392 8.47 -2.28 19.76
C TYR A 392 8.80 -2.42 18.27
N TYR A 393 8.82 -3.66 17.80
CA TYR A 393 8.90 -3.96 16.38
C TYR A 393 7.52 -3.77 15.75
N VAL A 394 7.43 -3.01 14.65
CA VAL A 394 6.17 -2.76 13.94
C VAL A 394 6.18 -3.25 12.51
N GLY A 395 7.34 -3.53 11.92
CA GLY A 395 7.46 -3.87 10.51
C GLY A 395 8.78 -3.37 9.94
N TRP A 396 8.93 -3.49 8.63
CA TRP A 396 10.16 -3.11 7.91
C TRP A 396 9.94 -2.84 6.41
N VAL A 397 8.79 -3.23 5.85
CA VAL A 397 8.40 -2.92 4.48
C VAL A 397 7.35 -1.83 4.56
N PHE A 398 7.74 -0.66 4.07
CA PHE A 398 6.93 0.55 4.03
C PHE A 398 7.17 1.25 2.70
N GLU A 399 6.25 2.09 2.26
CA GLU A 399 6.43 2.93 1.08
C GLU A 399 7.67 3.84 1.19
N SER A 400 8.13 4.34 0.04
CA SER A 400 9.35 5.16 -0.06
C SER A 400 9.30 6.44 0.78
N GLY A 401 8.12 6.89 1.16
CA GLY A 401 7.92 8.15 1.89
C GLY A 401 8.14 9.40 1.04
N PHE A 402 8.38 9.29 -0.26
CA PHE A 402 8.54 10.47 -1.13
C PHE A 402 7.26 11.30 -1.24
N ARG A 403 6.09 10.64 -1.29
CA ARG A 403 4.79 11.31 -1.16
C ARG A 403 4.68 12.04 0.19
N ALA A 404 5.07 11.39 1.28
CA ALA A 404 5.05 11.96 2.62
C ALA A 404 5.96 13.20 2.74
N ASP A 405 7.18 13.12 2.20
CA ASP A 405 8.17 14.20 2.23
C ASP A 405 7.70 15.42 1.43
N GLU A 406 7.03 15.22 0.28
CA GLU A 406 6.43 16.31 -0.50
C GLU A 406 5.25 16.95 0.24
N ILE A 407 4.33 16.15 0.81
CA ILE A 407 3.20 16.67 1.61
C ILE A 407 3.74 17.46 2.81
N TYR A 408 4.77 16.94 3.49
CA TYR A 408 5.40 17.61 4.63
C TYR A 408 6.01 18.95 4.21
N THR A 409 6.69 18.98 3.06
CA THR A 409 7.30 20.20 2.52
C THR A 409 6.24 21.27 2.27
N LEU A 410 5.16 20.93 1.55
CA LEU A 410 4.07 21.86 1.24
C LEU A 410 3.34 22.35 2.51
N LEU A 411 3.00 21.45 3.43
CA LEU A 411 2.33 21.83 4.68
C LEU A 411 3.22 22.70 5.58
N SER A 412 4.51 22.41 5.67
CA SER A 412 5.47 23.23 6.41
C SER A 412 5.59 24.63 5.82
N GLU A 413 5.61 24.75 4.49
CA GLU A 413 5.63 26.06 3.82
C GLU A 413 4.35 26.86 4.09
N TYR A 414 3.18 26.22 4.01
CA TYR A 414 1.89 26.86 4.29
C TYR A 414 1.78 27.27 5.77
N GLU A 415 2.25 26.45 6.70
CA GLU A 415 2.30 26.77 8.13
C GLU A 415 3.16 28.02 8.37
N ALA A 416 4.40 28.02 7.85
CA ALA A 416 5.35 29.10 8.05
C ALA A 416 4.87 30.43 7.45
N GLN A 417 4.06 30.38 6.40
CA GLN A 417 3.46 31.53 5.73
C GLN A 417 2.13 31.97 6.37
N GLY A 418 1.58 31.20 7.31
CA GLY A 418 0.22 31.41 7.84
C GLY A 418 -0.87 31.21 6.78
N ASN A 419 -0.63 30.35 5.79
CA ASN A 419 -1.47 30.11 4.61
C ASN A 419 -2.14 28.73 4.62
N ILE A 420 -2.30 28.10 5.80
CA ILE A 420 -3.16 26.92 5.93
C ILE A 420 -4.61 27.36 5.75
N THR A 421 -5.15 27.10 4.56
CA THR A 421 -6.50 27.45 4.11
C THR A 421 -7.13 26.25 3.42
N TYR A 422 -8.45 26.25 3.25
CA TYR A 422 -9.14 25.20 2.49
C TYR A 422 -8.50 24.97 1.11
N GLN A 423 -8.23 26.05 0.36
CA GLN A 423 -7.68 25.96 -1.00
C GLN A 423 -6.25 25.40 -1.02
N SER A 424 -5.41 25.77 -0.05
CA SER A 424 -4.05 25.23 0.04
C SER A 424 -4.09 23.72 0.34
N ILE A 425 -4.94 23.29 1.28
CA ILE A 425 -5.14 21.88 1.63
C ILE A 425 -5.69 21.08 0.45
N GLU A 426 -6.68 21.59 -0.29
CA GLU A 426 -7.24 20.94 -1.48
C GLU A 426 -6.21 20.79 -2.61
N SER A 427 -5.35 21.81 -2.80
CA SER A 427 -4.39 21.82 -3.91
C SER A 427 -3.31 20.73 -3.85
N ILE A 428 -2.99 20.23 -2.64
CA ILE A 428 -1.97 19.19 -2.43
C ILE A 428 -2.35 17.89 -3.16
N GLN A 429 -3.64 17.51 -3.22
CA GLN A 429 -4.12 16.26 -3.84
C GLN A 429 -3.81 16.14 -5.35
N LEU A 430 -3.48 17.27 -6.01
CA LEU A 430 -3.18 17.32 -7.44
C LEU A 430 -1.71 17.63 -7.72
N ASN A 431 -0.86 17.72 -6.70
CA ASN A 431 0.58 17.88 -6.88
C ASN A 431 1.17 16.67 -7.62
N VAL A 432 1.99 16.95 -8.63
CA VAL A 432 2.67 15.98 -9.49
C VAL A 432 4.19 16.19 -9.51
N HIS A 433 4.72 16.88 -8.50
CA HIS A 433 6.15 17.02 -8.28
C HIS A 433 6.67 15.71 -7.68
N ASP A 434 7.69 15.13 -8.32
CA ASP A 434 8.34 13.93 -7.79
C ASP A 434 9.48 14.34 -6.85
N TYR A 435 9.32 14.04 -5.55
CA TYR A 435 10.29 14.38 -4.53
C TYR A 435 11.67 13.72 -4.76
N THR A 436 11.76 12.65 -5.54
CA THR A 436 13.07 12.04 -5.87
C THR A 436 13.94 12.99 -6.67
N THR A 437 13.37 13.99 -7.34
CA THR A 437 14.14 15.02 -8.06
C THR A 437 15.02 15.83 -7.09
N ASN A 438 14.58 16.06 -5.85
CA ASN A 438 15.37 16.70 -4.80
C ASN A 438 16.64 15.91 -4.43
N LEU A 439 16.62 14.60 -4.63
CA LEU A 439 17.68 13.67 -4.25
C LEU A 439 18.62 13.32 -5.40
N PHE A 440 18.10 13.23 -6.63
CA PHE A 440 18.83 12.67 -7.76
C PHE A 440 19.08 13.65 -8.92
N LEU A 441 18.21 14.63 -9.14
CA LEU A 441 18.31 15.51 -10.31
C LEU A 441 19.61 16.32 -10.27
N LYS A 442 19.95 16.91 -9.13
CA LYS A 442 21.18 17.67 -8.97
C LYS A 442 22.46 16.83 -9.15
N PRO A 443 22.61 15.64 -8.51
CA PRO A 443 23.73 14.73 -8.81
C PRO A 443 23.82 14.34 -10.29
N LEU A 444 22.69 14.07 -10.94
CA LEU A 444 22.63 13.74 -12.37
C LEU A 444 23.12 14.91 -13.25
N LEU A 445 22.57 16.11 -13.06
CA LEU A 445 22.97 17.30 -13.82
C LEU A 445 24.46 17.62 -13.64
N ASN A 446 25.00 17.40 -12.43
CA ASN A 446 26.44 17.55 -12.19
C ASN A 446 27.28 16.48 -12.91
N ALA A 447 26.82 15.23 -12.95
CA ALA A 447 27.47 14.17 -13.72
C ALA A 447 27.50 14.48 -15.22
N LEU A 448 26.37 14.91 -15.78
CA LEU A 448 26.22 15.24 -17.20
C LEU A 448 27.02 16.49 -17.60
N SER A 449 26.88 17.60 -16.84
CA SER A 449 27.57 18.87 -17.13
C SER A 449 29.10 18.74 -17.15
N THR A 450 29.66 17.87 -16.30
CA THR A 450 31.11 17.60 -16.26
C THR A 450 31.59 16.68 -17.40
N HIS A 451 30.68 16.08 -18.15
CA HIS A 451 30.96 15.15 -19.26
C HIS A 451 30.30 15.57 -20.58
N LEU A 452 29.86 16.83 -20.72
CA LEU A 452 29.16 17.33 -21.92
C LEU A 452 29.90 17.04 -23.23
N ASN A 453 31.24 17.08 -23.22
CA ASN A 453 32.05 16.80 -24.41
C ASN A 453 32.07 15.32 -24.84
N GLN A 454 31.51 14.42 -24.02
CA GLN A 454 31.38 12.99 -24.29
C GLN A 454 29.94 12.61 -24.69
N LEU A 455 28.99 13.54 -24.54
CA LEU A 455 27.60 13.33 -24.91
C LEU A 455 27.39 13.52 -26.42
N THR A 456 26.48 12.74 -26.98
CA THR A 456 25.92 12.93 -28.32
C THR A 456 25.01 14.17 -28.35
N GLN A 457 24.67 14.65 -29.56
CA GLN A 457 23.77 15.80 -29.70
C GLN A 457 22.40 15.56 -29.05
N THR A 458 21.83 14.36 -29.20
CA THR A 458 20.56 13.97 -28.58
C THR A 458 20.65 13.94 -27.05
N GLU A 459 21.78 13.47 -26.51
CA GLU A 459 22.02 13.49 -25.05
C GLU A 459 22.18 14.91 -24.50
N VAL A 460 22.80 15.83 -25.26
CA VAL A 460 22.88 17.25 -24.88
C VAL A 460 21.49 17.89 -24.85
N GLU A 461 20.65 17.64 -25.86
CA GLU A 461 19.27 18.14 -25.89
C GLU A 461 18.44 17.59 -24.71
N ALA A 462 18.62 16.32 -24.36
CA ALA A 462 17.98 15.71 -23.20
C ALA A 462 18.48 16.31 -21.86
N TYR A 463 19.78 16.59 -21.75
CA TYR A 463 20.35 17.31 -20.61
C TYR A 463 19.73 18.71 -20.44
N GLU A 464 19.61 19.48 -21.53
CA GLU A 464 19.01 20.82 -21.51
C GLU A 464 17.53 20.79 -21.07
N LEU A 465 16.78 19.76 -21.46
CA LEU A 465 15.41 19.55 -20.98
C LEU A 465 15.37 19.31 -19.47
N LEU A 466 16.25 18.46 -18.94
CA LEU A 466 16.35 18.18 -17.50
C LEU A 466 16.84 19.39 -16.69
N GLU A 467 17.78 20.18 -17.24
CA GLU A 467 18.34 21.37 -16.57
C GLU A 467 17.29 22.46 -16.34
N ASN A 468 16.31 22.55 -17.24
CA ASN A 468 15.23 23.55 -17.17
C ASN A 468 13.92 22.99 -16.59
N TRP A 469 13.92 21.75 -16.10
CA TRP A 469 12.73 21.10 -15.56
C TRP A 469 12.51 21.46 -14.09
N ASP A 470 11.24 21.59 -13.71
CA ASP A 470 10.76 21.88 -12.36
C ASP A 470 10.55 20.63 -11.50
N GLY A 471 10.65 19.43 -12.07
CA GLY A 471 10.41 18.17 -11.38
C GLY A 471 8.98 17.65 -11.50
N ASP A 472 8.10 18.36 -12.22
CA ASP A 472 6.69 17.98 -12.36
C ASP A 472 6.49 16.96 -13.48
N PHE A 473 5.79 15.88 -13.15
CA PHE A 473 5.35 14.82 -14.08
C PHE A 473 4.10 15.24 -14.86
N ALA A 474 4.15 16.41 -15.49
CA ALA A 474 3.08 16.90 -16.36
C ALA A 474 2.96 16.06 -17.66
N VAL A 475 1.74 15.93 -18.19
CA VAL A 475 1.43 15.14 -19.40
C VAL A 475 2.29 15.51 -20.60
N ASP A 476 2.66 16.78 -20.74
CA ASP A 476 3.45 17.34 -21.83
C ASP A 476 4.93 17.54 -21.49
N SER A 477 5.42 17.02 -20.37
CA SER A 477 6.83 17.09 -19.97
C SER A 477 7.67 16.00 -20.65
N PRO A 478 8.66 16.34 -21.50
CA PRO A 478 9.63 15.35 -21.97
C PRO A 478 10.70 15.02 -20.93
N ALA A 479 11.02 15.97 -20.06
CA ALA A 479 12.00 15.79 -18.98
C ALA A 479 11.54 14.73 -17.98
N ALA A 480 10.25 14.69 -17.65
CA ALA A 480 9.66 13.65 -16.80
C ALA A 480 9.89 12.23 -17.36
N THR A 481 9.64 12.03 -18.66
CA THR A 481 9.93 10.74 -19.33
C THR A 481 11.40 10.38 -19.24
N ILE A 482 12.30 11.32 -19.55
CA ILE A 482 13.75 11.06 -19.50
C ILE A 482 14.17 10.69 -18.08
N TYR A 483 13.71 11.43 -17.07
CA TYR A 483 14.04 11.21 -15.68
C TYR A 483 13.52 9.85 -15.16
N TYR A 484 12.27 9.50 -15.45
CA TYR A 484 11.64 8.24 -15.02
C TYR A 484 12.46 7.02 -15.49
N PHE A 485 12.72 6.94 -16.80
CA PHE A 485 13.47 5.81 -17.36
C PHE A 485 14.94 5.83 -16.94
N TRP A 486 15.53 7.01 -16.76
CA TRP A 486 16.88 7.13 -16.21
C TRP A 486 16.99 6.58 -14.80
N LEU A 487 16.04 6.92 -13.92
CA LEU A 487 16.04 6.47 -12.53
C LEU A 487 15.85 4.96 -12.45
N LEU A 488 14.97 4.40 -13.28
CA LEU A 488 14.78 2.96 -13.42
C LEU A 488 16.08 2.26 -13.86
N ASN A 489 16.75 2.78 -14.90
CA ASN A 489 18.03 2.25 -15.36
C ASN A 489 19.14 2.41 -14.32
N TYR A 490 19.13 3.49 -13.53
CA TYR A 490 20.12 3.72 -12.48
C TYR A 490 19.97 2.71 -11.32
N LEU A 491 18.73 2.39 -10.93
CA LEU A 491 18.42 1.30 -10.00
C LEU A 491 18.88 -0.05 -10.55
N ASN A 492 18.48 -0.37 -11.78
CA ASN A 492 18.82 -1.63 -12.44
C ASN A 492 20.34 -1.84 -12.48
N ASP A 493 21.08 -0.87 -12.98
CA ASP A 493 22.54 -0.95 -13.13
C ASP A 493 23.31 -1.00 -11.80
N THR A 494 22.70 -0.50 -10.72
CA THR A 494 23.27 -0.56 -9.37
C THR A 494 23.06 -1.93 -8.74
N PHE A 495 21.84 -2.47 -8.80
CA PHE A 495 21.45 -3.60 -7.95
C PHE A 495 21.32 -4.95 -8.71
N LEU A 496 20.84 -4.99 -9.97
CA LEU A 496 20.67 -6.26 -10.71
C LEU A 496 21.97 -7.08 -10.79
N PRO A 497 23.16 -6.49 -11.04
CA PRO A 497 24.39 -7.26 -11.08
C PRO A 497 24.70 -8.02 -9.78
N TRP A 498 24.33 -7.48 -8.63
CA TRP A 498 24.51 -8.13 -7.33
C TRP A 498 23.51 -9.27 -7.11
N PHE A 499 22.27 -9.08 -7.50
CA PHE A 499 21.26 -10.13 -7.45
C PHE A 499 21.63 -11.31 -8.34
N GLU A 500 22.08 -11.06 -9.57
CA GLU A 500 22.61 -12.10 -10.45
C GLU A 500 23.83 -12.80 -9.82
N TYR A 501 24.76 -12.03 -9.25
CA TYR A 501 25.97 -12.58 -8.61
C TYR A 501 25.63 -13.54 -7.45
N TYR A 502 24.58 -13.28 -6.68
CA TYR A 502 24.11 -14.13 -5.59
C TYR A 502 23.02 -15.15 -6.01
N ASN A 503 22.75 -15.27 -7.31
CA ASN A 503 21.71 -16.16 -7.85
C ASN A 503 20.33 -15.92 -7.20
N ILE A 504 19.98 -14.64 -7.08
CA ILE A 504 18.64 -14.16 -6.74
C ILE A 504 17.89 -13.93 -8.03
N THR A 505 16.72 -14.54 -8.14
CA THR A 505 15.89 -14.53 -9.35
C THR A 505 14.48 -14.07 -9.02
N PRO A 506 13.71 -13.53 -9.99
CA PRO A 506 12.30 -13.18 -9.81
C PRO A 506 11.46 -14.30 -9.19
N ALA A 507 11.79 -15.57 -9.48
CA ALA A 507 11.11 -16.73 -8.92
C ALA A 507 11.33 -16.92 -7.40
N ASP A 508 12.42 -16.37 -6.85
CA ASP A 508 12.68 -16.34 -5.41
C ASP A 508 11.82 -15.30 -4.67
N GLY A 509 10.94 -14.60 -5.38
CA GLY A 509 10.24 -13.44 -4.83
C GLY A 509 11.17 -12.26 -4.58
N LEU A 510 12.29 -12.16 -5.31
CA LEU A 510 13.28 -11.08 -5.24
C LEU A 510 13.84 -10.82 -6.64
N GLY A 511 14.63 -9.76 -6.85
CA GLY A 511 15.38 -9.62 -8.11
C GLY A 511 14.64 -8.90 -9.24
N GLN A 512 13.52 -8.25 -8.94
CA GLN A 512 12.95 -7.17 -9.75
C GLN A 512 12.95 -5.90 -8.90
N PHE A 513 13.04 -4.74 -9.55
CA PHE A 513 12.92 -3.44 -8.89
C PHE A 513 11.63 -2.77 -9.30
N SER A 514 11.12 -1.98 -8.38
CA SER A 514 10.17 -0.94 -8.69
C SER A 514 10.68 0.38 -8.13
N LEU A 515 10.16 1.47 -8.68
CA LEU A 515 10.29 2.79 -8.10
C LEU A 515 9.38 2.95 -6.86
N PHE A 516 8.41 2.04 -6.68
CA PHE A 516 7.28 2.13 -5.75
C PHE A 516 7.12 0.83 -4.96
N LEU A 517 6.37 0.82 -3.86
CA LEU A 517 5.66 -0.40 -3.46
C LEU A 517 4.43 -0.55 -4.35
N GLY A 518 4.30 -1.65 -5.09
CA GLY A 518 3.07 -2.01 -5.79
C GLY A 518 3.20 -2.48 -7.23
N SER A 519 2.06 -2.88 -7.85
CA SER A 519 1.75 -3.66 -9.08
C SER A 519 2.83 -3.99 -10.13
N ASP A 520 3.90 -3.22 -10.18
CA ASP A 520 5.16 -3.51 -10.86
C ASP A 520 6.24 -4.17 -9.94
N THR A 521 5.93 -4.50 -8.67
CA THR A 521 6.90 -5.05 -7.69
C THR A 521 6.84 -6.54 -7.44
N VAL A 522 8.04 -7.05 -7.18
CA VAL A 522 8.29 -8.18 -6.29
C VAL A 522 9.12 -7.67 -5.10
N PHE A 523 8.51 -7.68 -3.92
CA PHE A 523 9.03 -7.62 -2.54
C PHE A 523 10.41 -6.96 -2.30
N HIS A 524 10.40 -5.68 -1.91
CA HIS A 524 11.09 -5.12 -0.74
C HIS A 524 10.91 -3.58 -0.71
N GLY A 525 10.89 -3.00 0.49
CA GLY A 525 10.95 -1.54 0.71
C GLY A 525 12.07 -0.89 -0.11
N PRO A 526 11.89 0.35 -0.57
CA PRO A 526 12.41 0.69 -1.88
C PRO A 526 13.89 1.03 -1.76
N LEU A 527 14.72 0.18 -2.37
CA LEU A 527 16.17 0.32 -2.52
C LEU A 527 16.59 1.69 -3.09
N ILE A 528 15.64 2.43 -3.66
CA ILE A 528 15.78 3.83 -4.03
C ILE A 528 16.24 4.72 -2.85
N LEU A 529 15.87 4.40 -1.61
CA LEU A 529 16.31 5.15 -0.43
C LEU A 529 17.79 4.91 -0.13
N ASP A 530 18.22 3.64 -0.22
CA ASP A 530 19.63 3.27 -0.12
C ASP A 530 20.44 3.88 -1.26
N LEU A 531 19.90 3.84 -2.49
CA LEU A 531 20.50 4.49 -3.65
C LEU A 531 20.65 6.00 -3.41
N ALA A 532 19.61 6.69 -2.97
CA ALA A 532 19.65 8.13 -2.68
C ALA A 532 20.73 8.46 -1.65
N ASN A 533 20.79 7.69 -0.55
CA ASN A 533 21.82 7.87 0.47
C ASN A 533 23.22 7.60 -0.08
N TRP A 534 23.43 6.54 -0.87
CA TRP A 534 24.73 6.23 -1.45
C TRP A 534 25.15 7.26 -2.49
N THR A 535 24.26 7.73 -3.36
CA THR A 535 24.54 8.77 -4.36
C THR A 535 25.00 10.06 -3.68
N ASN A 536 24.32 10.49 -2.61
CA ASN A 536 24.55 11.77 -1.98
C ASN A 536 25.69 11.76 -0.93
N ASN A 537 25.81 10.68 -0.15
CA ASN A 537 26.72 10.63 0.99
C ASN A 537 27.92 9.68 0.78
N TYR A 538 27.77 8.66 -0.07
CA TYR A 538 28.80 7.62 -0.28
C TYR A 538 29.02 7.28 -1.75
N PRO A 539 29.31 8.25 -2.65
CA PRO A 539 29.26 8.04 -4.09
C PRO A 539 30.29 7.02 -4.61
N ASN A 540 31.29 6.66 -3.81
CA ASN A 540 32.32 5.66 -4.12
C ASN A 540 32.15 4.35 -3.35
N ILE A 541 30.99 4.12 -2.72
CA ILE A 541 30.71 2.87 -2.01
C ILE A 541 30.78 1.68 -2.97
N GLN A 542 31.19 0.52 -2.44
CA GLN A 542 31.42 -0.68 -3.26
C GLN A 542 30.18 -1.20 -3.99
N TRP A 543 28.98 -0.82 -3.54
CA TRP A 543 27.72 -1.29 -4.12
C TRP A 543 27.46 -0.77 -5.53
N PHE A 544 28.14 0.31 -5.94
CA PHE A 544 28.12 0.70 -7.35
C PHE A 544 28.97 -0.21 -8.25
N ASN A 545 29.89 -1.03 -7.72
CA ASN A 545 30.71 -1.92 -8.55
C ASN A 545 29.85 -2.93 -9.32
N ASN A 546 30.40 -3.48 -10.40
CA ASN A 546 29.79 -4.61 -11.07
C ASN A 546 30.48 -5.90 -10.59
N PRO A 547 29.83 -6.73 -9.74
CA PRO A 547 30.43 -7.95 -9.21
C PRO A 547 30.61 -9.05 -10.26
N LEU A 548 29.83 -9.03 -11.35
CA LEU A 548 29.90 -10.02 -12.43
C LEU A 548 31.16 -9.82 -13.29
N THR A 549 31.53 -8.56 -13.57
CA THR A 549 32.70 -8.22 -14.39
C THR A 549 33.94 -7.87 -13.56
N GLY A 550 33.78 -7.64 -12.26
CA GLY A 550 34.83 -7.12 -11.38
C GLY A 550 35.17 -5.65 -11.62
N GLN A 551 34.39 -4.95 -12.45
CA GLN A 551 34.60 -3.54 -12.74
C GLN A 551 34.32 -2.68 -11.51
N ARG A 552 35.30 -1.87 -11.12
CA ARG A 552 35.09 -0.80 -10.14
C ARG A 552 34.34 0.36 -10.78
N ARG A 553 33.23 0.77 -10.18
CA ARG A 553 32.41 1.92 -10.61
C ARG A 553 32.12 2.82 -9.40
N ASN A 554 31.55 3.98 -9.65
CA ASN A 554 31.03 4.90 -8.64
C ASN A 554 29.68 5.46 -9.11
N ALA A 555 28.99 6.23 -8.27
CA ALA A 555 27.67 6.80 -8.59
C ALA A 555 27.68 7.54 -9.94
N THR A 556 28.67 8.40 -10.19
CA THR A 556 28.80 9.15 -11.45
C THR A 556 28.87 8.24 -12.68
N MET A 557 29.70 7.20 -12.64
CA MET A 557 29.81 6.26 -13.76
C MET A 557 28.49 5.54 -14.03
N VAL A 558 27.80 5.09 -12.98
CA VAL A 558 26.53 4.37 -13.15
C VAL A 558 25.43 5.32 -13.65
N MET A 559 25.35 6.56 -13.15
CA MET A 559 24.40 7.56 -13.64
C MET A 559 24.59 7.89 -15.14
N LEU A 560 25.84 8.01 -15.60
CA LEU A 560 26.15 8.26 -17.01
C LEU A 560 25.80 7.05 -17.90
N LEU A 561 26.06 5.82 -17.43
CA LEU A 561 25.68 4.60 -18.14
C LEU A 561 24.15 4.50 -18.28
N ALA A 562 23.41 4.71 -17.19
CA ALA A 562 21.96 4.70 -17.18
C ALA A 562 21.37 5.78 -18.10
N PHE A 563 21.97 6.97 -18.15
CA PHE A 563 21.53 8.05 -19.03
C PHE A 563 21.70 7.68 -20.51
N ASN A 564 22.87 7.16 -20.88
CA ASN A 564 23.12 6.71 -22.25
C ASN A 564 22.15 5.60 -22.70
N GLN A 565 21.89 4.62 -21.83
CA GLN A 565 20.90 3.56 -22.07
C GLN A 565 19.51 4.16 -22.30
N THR A 566 19.07 5.04 -21.40
CA THR A 566 17.77 5.71 -21.46
C THR A 566 17.58 6.49 -22.76
N ILE A 567 18.56 7.30 -23.17
CA ILE A 567 18.46 8.06 -24.42
C ILE A 567 18.42 7.13 -25.63
N THR A 568 19.15 6.03 -25.60
CA THR A 568 19.13 5.01 -26.67
C THR A 568 17.75 4.34 -26.78
N GLU A 569 17.18 3.93 -25.65
CA GLU A 569 15.86 3.29 -25.55
C GLU A 569 14.75 4.25 -26.01
N LEU A 570 14.72 5.48 -25.48
CA LEU A 570 13.72 6.48 -25.85
C LEU A 570 13.84 6.91 -27.31
N THR A 571 15.06 6.98 -27.85
CA THR A 571 15.27 7.23 -29.28
C THR A 571 14.67 6.12 -30.16
N HIS A 572 14.82 4.86 -29.74
CA HIS A 572 14.26 3.71 -30.42
C HIS A 572 12.71 3.71 -30.37
N GLU A 573 12.14 3.93 -29.19
CA GLU A 573 10.69 3.81 -28.96
C GLU A 573 9.89 5.06 -29.37
N LEU A 574 10.41 6.26 -29.12
CA LEU A 574 9.67 7.52 -29.27
C LEU A 574 10.17 8.39 -30.43
N GLY A 575 11.28 8.01 -31.07
CA GLY A 575 11.93 8.70 -32.18
C GLY A 575 13.08 9.61 -31.75
N PRO A 576 13.82 10.20 -32.69
CA PRO A 576 15.13 10.82 -32.43
C PRO A 576 15.10 12.21 -31.79
N ASN A 577 13.93 12.77 -31.47
CA ASN A 577 13.79 14.14 -30.98
C ASN A 577 13.29 14.15 -29.52
N PRO A 578 14.18 14.42 -28.53
CA PRO A 578 13.83 14.45 -27.11
C PRO A 578 12.68 15.38 -26.75
N SER A 579 12.55 16.52 -27.43
CA SER A 579 11.46 17.49 -27.16
C SER A 579 10.05 16.97 -27.44
N THR A 580 9.92 15.79 -28.06
CA THR A 580 8.63 15.15 -28.38
C THR A 580 8.30 13.95 -27.48
N TRP A 581 9.15 13.63 -26.50
CA TRP A 581 9.01 12.49 -25.60
C TRP A 581 8.08 12.77 -24.43
N TYR A 582 6.93 13.40 -24.69
CA TYR A 582 5.96 13.77 -23.65
C TYR A 582 5.55 12.59 -22.78
N TRP A 583 5.48 12.82 -21.45
CA TRP A 583 5.06 11.82 -20.47
C TRP A 583 3.76 11.11 -20.85
N GLY A 584 2.75 11.87 -21.29
CA GLY A 584 1.44 11.34 -21.71
C GLY A 584 1.46 10.41 -22.94
N ARG A 585 2.59 10.28 -23.65
CA ARG A 585 2.76 9.27 -24.71
C ARG A 585 3.03 7.88 -24.14
N VAL A 586 3.75 7.82 -23.03
CA VAL A 586 4.18 6.57 -22.38
C VAL A 586 3.35 6.24 -21.15
N HIS A 587 2.87 7.26 -20.43
CA HIS A 587 2.15 7.12 -19.18
C HIS A 587 0.66 7.46 -19.31
N LYS A 588 -0.20 6.55 -18.87
CA LYS A 588 -1.66 6.68 -18.98
C LYS A 588 -2.37 6.03 -17.81
N ARG A 589 -3.56 6.54 -17.47
CA ARG A 589 -4.50 5.92 -16.54
C ARG A 589 -5.59 5.13 -17.26
N ILE A 590 -5.98 3.98 -16.72
CA ILE A 590 -7.08 3.15 -17.20
C ILE A 590 -7.97 2.73 -16.02
N LEU A 591 -9.28 2.88 -16.18
CA LEU A 591 -10.25 2.31 -15.23
C LEU A 591 -10.59 0.90 -15.69
N THR A 592 -10.15 -0.09 -14.94
CA THR A 592 -10.36 -1.49 -15.30
C THR A 592 -11.78 -1.94 -14.97
N SER A 593 -12.37 -2.81 -15.78
CA SER A 593 -13.68 -3.36 -15.42
C SER A 593 -13.57 -4.20 -14.15
N PHE A 594 -14.27 -3.83 -13.08
CA PHE A 594 -14.27 -4.53 -11.78
C PHE A 594 -14.47 -6.05 -11.93
N PHE A 595 -15.22 -6.48 -12.95
CA PHE A 595 -15.53 -7.88 -13.24
C PHE A 595 -14.50 -8.60 -14.13
N GLY A 596 -13.34 -7.99 -14.39
CA GLY A 596 -12.27 -8.56 -15.23
C GLY A 596 -12.59 -8.63 -16.73
N ILE A 597 -13.58 -7.86 -17.21
CA ILE A 597 -14.02 -7.88 -18.62
C ILE A 597 -13.40 -6.68 -19.35
N ASN A 598 -12.20 -6.86 -19.94
CA ASN A 598 -11.42 -5.78 -20.58
C ASN A 598 -12.20 -4.86 -21.54
N PRO A 599 -13.13 -5.35 -22.40
CA PRO A 599 -13.94 -4.47 -23.25
C PRO A 599 -14.88 -3.49 -22.52
N LEU A 600 -15.07 -3.66 -21.20
CA LEU A 600 -15.87 -2.78 -20.35
C LEU A 600 -15.01 -1.77 -19.56
N SER A 601 -13.69 -1.83 -19.68
CA SER A 601 -12.78 -0.83 -19.11
C SER A 601 -12.95 0.53 -19.79
N VAL A 602 -12.55 1.62 -19.11
CA VAL A 602 -12.65 3.00 -19.61
C VAL A 602 -11.25 3.62 -19.67
N GLY A 603 -10.90 4.20 -20.82
CA GLY A 603 -9.56 4.69 -21.12
C GLY A 603 -8.81 3.79 -22.11
N PRO A 604 -7.47 3.84 -22.16
CA PRO A 604 -6.58 4.64 -21.32
C PRO A 604 -6.54 6.13 -21.69
N PHE A 605 -6.21 6.99 -20.73
CA PHE A 605 -6.05 8.45 -20.90
C PHE A 605 -4.64 8.89 -20.49
N PRO A 606 -3.97 9.77 -21.27
CA PRO A 606 -2.75 10.42 -20.80
C PRO A 606 -3.00 11.10 -19.45
N ALA A 607 -2.11 10.88 -18.48
CA ALA A 607 -2.28 11.36 -17.12
C ALA A 607 -0.95 11.86 -16.54
N PRO A 608 -0.98 12.91 -15.71
CA PRO A 608 0.21 13.37 -15.00
C PRO A 608 0.46 12.49 -13.76
N GLY A 609 1.58 12.76 -13.10
CA GLY A 609 2.04 12.03 -11.93
C GLY A 609 2.70 10.70 -12.27
N ASP A 610 3.30 10.10 -11.26
CA ASP A 610 3.80 8.72 -11.19
C ASP A 610 3.50 8.16 -9.78
N GLY A 611 4.06 7.02 -9.37
CA GLY A 611 3.83 6.45 -8.04
C GLY A 611 4.53 7.17 -6.87
N ASN A 612 5.48 8.09 -7.13
CA ASN A 612 6.18 8.88 -6.10
C ASN A 612 5.52 10.25 -5.88
N THR A 613 4.75 10.72 -6.86
CA THR A 613 3.97 11.95 -6.73
C THR A 613 2.73 11.79 -5.84
N ILE A 614 2.27 12.87 -5.22
CA ILE A 614 1.08 12.87 -4.36
C ILE A 614 -0.16 12.43 -5.15
N ASN A 615 -0.39 12.99 -6.35
CA ASN A 615 -1.43 12.53 -7.26
C ASN A 615 -1.00 11.24 -7.98
N ALA A 616 -0.91 10.16 -7.20
CA ALA A 616 -0.21 8.96 -7.59
C ALA A 616 -0.82 8.26 -8.81
N ALA A 617 0.07 7.73 -9.65
CA ALA A 617 -0.26 6.89 -10.79
C ALA A 617 0.85 5.85 -10.99
N TYR A 618 0.60 4.62 -10.54
CA TYR A 618 1.63 3.58 -10.51
C TYR A 618 1.80 2.90 -11.88
N GLY A 619 3.06 2.72 -12.31
CA GLY A 619 3.41 2.11 -13.59
C GLY A 619 3.06 2.94 -14.82
N LEU A 620 3.45 2.48 -16.02
CA LEU A 620 3.22 3.22 -17.27
C LEU A 620 1.76 3.19 -17.74
N LEU A 621 1.05 2.09 -17.48
CA LEU A 621 -0.40 1.99 -17.66
C LEU A 621 -1.03 1.79 -16.30
N SER A 622 -1.23 2.90 -15.61
CA SER A 622 -1.76 2.94 -14.25
C SER A 622 -3.23 2.57 -14.22
N ASN A 623 -3.56 1.51 -13.50
CA ASN A 623 -4.91 1.23 -13.00
C ASN A 623 -5.04 1.53 -11.51
N GLU A 624 -4.04 2.15 -10.91
CA GLU A 624 -3.88 2.36 -9.47
C GLU A 624 -3.63 3.84 -9.19
N GLY A 625 -4.27 4.41 -8.17
CA GLY A 625 -4.20 5.83 -7.84
C GLY A 625 -5.39 6.28 -7.01
N PRO A 626 -5.61 7.59 -6.79
CA PRO A 626 -6.65 8.12 -5.90
C PRO A 626 -8.05 7.64 -6.30
N SER A 627 -8.49 6.60 -5.61
CA SER A 627 -9.75 5.89 -5.84
C SER A 627 -10.93 6.65 -5.22
N TRP A 628 -10.64 7.50 -4.25
CA TRP A 628 -11.51 8.52 -3.70
C TRP A 628 -10.65 9.75 -3.43
N ARG A 629 -11.23 10.94 -3.44
CA ARG A 629 -10.63 12.15 -2.88
C ARG A 629 -11.70 12.88 -2.10
N MET A 630 -11.35 13.36 -0.91
CA MET A 630 -12.23 14.17 -0.07
C MET A 630 -11.44 15.28 0.62
N VAL A 631 -12.07 16.44 0.77
CA VAL A 631 -11.60 17.54 1.60
C VAL A 631 -12.77 18.06 2.44
N VAL A 632 -12.54 18.20 3.75
CA VAL A 632 -13.53 18.66 4.71
C VAL A 632 -12.97 19.82 5.52
N ASP A 633 -13.73 20.91 5.58
CA ASP A 633 -13.57 21.97 6.57
C ASP A 633 -14.57 21.74 7.70
N MET A 634 -14.08 21.49 8.92
CA MET A 634 -14.95 21.23 10.07
C MET A 634 -15.63 22.49 10.63
N ALA A 635 -15.22 23.69 10.21
CA ALA A 635 -15.97 24.92 10.49
C ALA A 635 -17.22 25.03 9.59
N GLU A 636 -17.14 24.53 8.36
CA GLU A 636 -18.24 24.51 7.38
C GLU A 636 -18.40 23.13 6.72
N PRO A 637 -18.80 22.07 7.45
CA PRO A 637 -18.77 20.71 6.92
C PRO A 637 -19.79 20.47 5.78
N LEU A 638 -20.76 21.36 5.56
CA LEU A 638 -21.64 21.32 4.37
C LEU A 638 -20.92 21.69 3.07
N SER A 639 -19.78 22.37 3.16
CA SER A 639 -18.94 22.76 2.03
C SER A 639 -17.96 21.64 1.62
N ALA A 640 -17.97 20.50 2.32
CA ALA A 640 -17.13 19.35 2.01
C ALA A 640 -17.29 18.88 0.57
N VAL A 641 -16.17 18.50 -0.04
CA VAL A 641 -16.14 18.05 -1.43
C VAL A 641 -15.52 16.67 -1.56
N GLY A 642 -15.84 15.97 -2.64
CA GLY A 642 -15.17 14.75 -3.01
C GLY A 642 -15.42 14.29 -4.44
N VAL A 643 -14.63 13.31 -4.90
CA VAL A 643 -14.72 12.69 -6.23
C VAL A 643 -14.06 11.30 -6.23
N TYR A 644 -14.65 10.33 -6.92
CA TYR A 644 -14.04 9.03 -7.25
C TYR A 644 -14.03 8.83 -8.77
N PRO A 645 -13.15 8.00 -9.36
CA PRO A 645 -13.21 7.65 -10.77
C PRO A 645 -14.33 6.64 -11.06
N GLY A 646 -14.80 6.64 -12.31
CA GLY A 646 -15.82 5.71 -12.79
C GLY A 646 -17.21 6.26 -12.57
N GLY A 647 -18.06 5.47 -11.93
CA GLY A 647 -19.47 5.81 -11.72
C GLY A 647 -20.14 4.79 -10.81
N VAL A 648 -21.30 5.17 -10.26
CA VAL A 648 -22.02 4.36 -9.26
C VAL A 648 -22.76 3.16 -9.86
N SER A 649 -22.96 3.14 -11.17
CA SER A 649 -23.76 2.13 -11.84
C SER A 649 -22.89 1.01 -12.42
N GLU A 650 -23.15 -0.23 -12.03
CA GLU A 650 -22.55 -1.44 -12.66
C GLU A 650 -23.05 -1.71 -14.10
N TYR A 651 -24.11 -1.04 -14.55
CA TYR A 651 -24.66 -1.22 -15.89
C TYR A 651 -23.89 -0.38 -16.92
N SER A 652 -23.14 -1.02 -17.82
CA SER A 652 -22.25 -0.37 -18.80
C SER A 652 -22.93 0.53 -19.84
N LEU A 653 -24.25 0.49 -20.00
CA LEU A 653 -25.00 1.42 -20.85
C LEU A 653 -25.68 2.53 -20.06
N SER A 654 -25.52 2.56 -18.73
CA SER A 654 -25.99 3.64 -17.89
C SER A 654 -25.17 4.90 -18.16
N PRO A 655 -25.78 6.09 -18.18
CA PRO A 655 -25.01 7.33 -18.16
C PRO A 655 -24.16 7.46 -16.87
N LEU A 656 -24.48 6.72 -15.81
CA LEU A 656 -23.78 6.74 -14.51
C LEU A 656 -22.67 5.67 -14.40
N TYR A 657 -22.25 5.07 -15.53
CA TYR A 657 -21.20 4.04 -15.52
C TYR A 657 -19.80 4.64 -15.34
N ASN A 658 -19.56 5.82 -15.93
CA ASN A 658 -18.28 6.51 -15.91
C ASN A 658 -18.42 8.06 -15.85
N ASP A 659 -19.54 8.56 -15.32
CA ASP A 659 -19.88 9.98 -15.32
C ASP A 659 -18.91 10.83 -14.50
N THR A 660 -18.23 10.26 -13.51
CA THR A 660 -17.27 10.99 -12.67
C THR A 660 -15.84 10.93 -13.20
N THR A 661 -15.53 10.08 -14.17
CA THR A 661 -14.16 9.90 -14.71
C THR A 661 -13.54 11.21 -15.21
N ALA A 662 -14.28 12.01 -15.97
CA ALA A 662 -13.76 13.26 -16.51
C ALA A 662 -13.47 14.30 -15.41
N TYR A 663 -14.34 14.38 -14.40
CA TYR A 663 -14.13 15.27 -13.25
C TYR A 663 -12.90 14.84 -12.46
N TRP A 664 -12.77 13.55 -12.17
CA TRP A 664 -11.63 12.97 -11.46
C TRP A 664 -10.30 13.20 -12.19
N LEU A 665 -10.24 12.99 -13.51
CA LEU A 665 -9.04 13.21 -14.32
C LEU A 665 -8.59 14.68 -14.31
N ASN A 666 -9.54 15.61 -14.23
CA ASN A 666 -9.28 17.04 -14.24
C ASN A 666 -9.21 17.66 -12.84
N GLY A 667 -9.23 16.85 -11.77
CA GLY A 667 -9.17 17.34 -10.39
C GLY A 667 -10.37 18.20 -9.98
N GLN A 668 -11.55 17.91 -10.54
CA GLN A 668 -12.80 18.62 -10.23
C GLN A 668 -13.62 17.84 -9.22
N TYR A 669 -13.97 18.49 -8.11
CA TYR A 669 -14.71 17.89 -7.00
C TYR A 669 -16.20 18.23 -7.03
N TYR A 670 -17.02 17.38 -6.41
CA TYR A 670 -18.42 17.65 -6.15
C TYR A 670 -18.63 18.01 -4.69
N THR A 671 -19.53 18.96 -4.40
CA THR A 671 -20.04 19.14 -3.03
C THR A 671 -20.81 17.90 -2.60
N LEU A 672 -20.42 17.28 -1.48
CA LEU A 672 -20.98 16.00 -1.02
C LEU A 672 -22.46 16.11 -0.65
N ILE A 673 -22.85 17.22 -0.01
CA ILE A 673 -24.24 17.56 0.30
C ILE A 673 -24.60 18.84 -0.48
N PRO A 674 -25.04 18.72 -1.74
CA PRO A 674 -25.31 19.89 -2.57
C PRO A 674 -26.44 20.78 -2.00
N PRO A 675 -26.45 22.08 -2.32
CA PRO A 675 -27.53 22.97 -1.93
C PRO A 675 -28.85 22.61 -2.63
N GLY A 676 -29.97 22.91 -1.99
CA GLY A 676 -31.32 22.72 -2.56
C GLY A 676 -31.91 21.33 -2.36
N LEU A 677 -31.28 20.48 -1.55
CA LEU A 677 -31.85 19.20 -1.14
C LEU A 677 -33.02 19.39 -0.14
N PRO A 678 -33.89 18.38 0.04
CA PRO A 678 -34.86 18.36 1.12
C PRO A 678 -34.22 18.57 2.50
N GLN A 679 -34.95 19.21 3.43
CA GLN A 679 -34.43 19.60 4.75
C GLN A 679 -33.81 18.44 5.56
N TYR A 680 -34.35 17.22 5.45
CA TYR A 680 -33.83 16.09 6.20
C TYR A 680 -32.38 15.72 5.84
N PHE A 681 -31.89 16.04 4.64
CA PHE A 681 -30.47 15.85 4.29
C PHE A 681 -29.55 16.79 5.09
N TYR A 682 -30.07 17.90 5.62
CA TYR A 682 -29.33 18.83 6.48
C TYR A 682 -29.56 18.56 7.97
N TYR A 683 -30.19 17.43 8.34
CA TYR A 683 -30.43 17.04 9.73
C TYR A 683 -29.11 17.03 10.51
N LEU A 684 -29.09 17.58 11.74
CA LEU A 684 -27.89 17.80 12.56
C LEU A 684 -26.84 18.80 12.02
N TYR A 685 -26.76 19.02 10.71
CA TYR A 685 -25.92 20.08 10.13
C TYR A 685 -26.49 21.47 10.35
N THR A 686 -27.82 21.60 10.35
CA THR A 686 -28.50 22.89 10.57
C THR A 686 -29.55 22.80 11.68
N PRO A 687 -29.74 23.86 12.49
CA PRO A 687 -30.67 23.82 13.63
C PRO A 687 -32.13 23.56 13.28
N ASN A 688 -32.55 23.88 12.04
CA ASN A 688 -33.95 23.83 11.62
C ASN A 688 -34.30 22.58 10.80
N ALA A 689 -33.33 21.74 10.49
CA ALA A 689 -33.56 20.53 9.73
C ALA A 689 -34.11 19.41 10.62
N THR A 690 -35.23 18.82 10.21
CA THR A 690 -35.91 17.74 10.93
C THR A 690 -36.04 16.50 10.06
N LEU A 691 -36.18 15.33 10.69
CA LEU A 691 -36.46 14.09 9.97
C LEU A 691 -37.91 14.09 9.43
N PRO A 692 -38.20 13.29 8.39
CA PRO A 692 -39.56 13.10 7.93
C PRO A 692 -40.44 12.53 9.05
N GLY A 693 -41.49 13.25 9.43
CA GLY A 693 -42.43 12.83 10.49
C GLY A 693 -42.23 13.50 11.87
N ASP A 694 -41.14 14.26 12.08
CA ASP A 694 -40.87 14.97 13.35
C ASP A 694 -41.59 16.34 13.46
N SER A 695 -42.52 16.64 12.55
CA SER A 695 -43.38 17.83 12.65
C SER A 695 -44.63 17.51 13.47
N SER A 696 -44.47 17.44 14.79
CA SER A 696 -45.58 17.39 15.75
C SER A 696 -45.41 18.42 16.87
#